data_AF-A0A120E6N2-F1
#
_entry.id   AF-A0A120E6N2-F1
#
_cell.length_a   1.000
_cell.length_b   1.000
_cell.length_c   1.000
_cell.angle_alpha   90.00
_cell.angle_beta   90.00
_cell.angle_gamma   90.00
#
_symmetry.space_group_name_H-M   'P 1'
#
loop_
_entity.id
_entity.type
_entity.pdbx_description
1 polymer ?
#
loop_
_entity_poly.entity_id
_entity_poly.type
_entity_poly.pdbx_seq_one_letter_code
_entity_poly.pdbx_strand_id
1 'polypeptide(L)'
;EPADRLTRLPRELLQHIFSYIAAPTPPPPTASAGVVAPLGGAERRIDRHSLALAARTCRELLSHARLALYRDLHVETRVQAHALHRALHANEMSKDVRHVTANVELMARTSSQWTGWFIFHSMHSLCGIIGSCRNLLTLTLYMPINSAAWAQSLCQSLVDLKSLHTLTKDLYETGKHPKNKRAVGKKEGMDVGWVKRKKPAMWAVSQLVKPLGTLKGLHTLRICGLSSDSSTLPAPPPHSLRLSEVVLVDVNITNMDLMQVLGDAKSLTKLTLWGSSLLSKRGLAHVLRKCPSLVELRIGGSWFGAKEEDDKHFPLNDVLPILTRLKILHISGSLISPSALEIPTVALSHLFVHACAAWTPSAVHASLSKISHTSKISLAEYFFWAERQRAREKRDTTVTSQPLADVGRAIKGKITKSEKGSDDGSDHKVSAEVQDADGVPDEPSGDLVGLSPYEVELCDARRALRVAGWATIFYLITTDILGPFNAPYAIASMGLGPGIALYVIFGIVAFITGCMLNNQFLHLDSIRYPVRTFGDLGGRLFGTWMRHLCSFLQAIQLILNRDRSNGQGVAQIAAGHGGICFSVAVAIWCWLGIVIGQIRTLRGLGLFANAAVWINLLIIILSMAFIAHSPPNYAAAKAAYGIDQGPVQVVAVVNQPVFSQVNGLMNMVFAYGGAMIFPELMTEMRRPHDFIRGMALAQGLIIVCYLVYGIYVYAMQGQFTLALAYQGVSKYAWQTVGNVLALITGAIAAALYGNIGLKVLYINIVENTLKGPPLMSKKGRLVWGVAVILFWGVAYIIGSAIPSVGTLSGLVAAICIFQFTYTFPPLFQLALEMHKDAIRGDEAFQTAGVRPRQIDTWRQASRWRRAIFGGSTKSTILKFVYFVFFLAALATAGLGMWASGTDLRDALKTGAATSFGCALLALTRLSFQLVANDAMSFAAAPRPSEPFLRFSLLRSKSVRNAWGLLLHMSLFSRSSVASLCQVYIRSCHRSWRTAAV
;
A
#
# COMPACT_ATOMS: atom_id res chain seq x y z
N GLU A 1 35.09 -48.06 41.73
CA GLU A 1 35.60 -49.21 42.50
C GLU A 1 37.01 -48.92 43.01
N PRO A 2 37.49 -49.57 44.08
CA PRO A 2 38.89 -49.47 44.50
C PRO A 2 39.83 -49.86 43.37
N ALA A 3 40.88 -49.07 43.15
CA ALA A 3 41.80 -49.17 42.00
C ALA A 3 42.48 -50.54 41.86
N ASP A 4 42.53 -51.31 42.96
CA ASP A 4 43.15 -52.63 43.02
C ASP A 4 42.37 -53.71 42.26
N ARG A 5 41.05 -53.51 42.04
CA ARG A 5 40.19 -54.43 41.28
C ARG A 5 40.25 -54.26 39.75
N LEU A 6 40.81 -53.14 39.27
CA LEU A 6 40.98 -52.87 37.83
C LEU A 6 42.01 -53.81 37.16
N THR A 7 42.85 -54.49 37.94
CA THR A 7 43.86 -55.45 37.48
C THR A 7 43.29 -56.72 36.86
N ARG A 8 41.97 -56.99 37.01
CA ARG A 8 41.30 -58.19 36.49
C ARG A 8 40.55 -57.99 35.16
N LEU A 9 40.53 -56.78 34.61
CA LEU A 9 39.79 -56.49 33.37
C LEU A 9 40.64 -56.80 32.11
N PRO A 10 40.04 -57.31 31.03
CA PRO A 10 40.74 -57.54 29.77
C PRO A 10 41.33 -56.24 29.19
N ARG A 11 42.50 -56.34 28.57
CA ARG A 11 43.26 -55.21 28.00
C ARG A 11 42.43 -54.33 27.05
N GLU A 12 41.63 -54.97 26.20
CA GLU A 12 40.78 -54.30 25.21
C GLU A 12 39.67 -53.47 25.88
N LEU A 13 39.10 -53.98 26.97
CA LEU A 13 38.06 -53.29 27.74
C LEU A 13 38.65 -52.07 28.47
N LEU A 14 39.84 -52.22 29.08
CA LEU A 14 40.54 -51.10 29.72
C LEU A 14 40.90 -50.02 28.69
N GLN A 15 41.42 -50.40 27.52
CA GLN A 15 41.68 -49.47 26.43
C GLN A 15 40.41 -48.75 25.98
N HIS A 16 39.27 -49.44 25.85
CA HIS A 16 38.01 -48.82 25.50
C HIS A 16 37.50 -47.86 26.58
N ILE A 17 37.52 -48.26 27.85
CA ILE A 17 37.10 -47.41 28.98
C ILE A 17 37.95 -46.14 29.05
N PHE A 18 39.28 -46.26 28.92
CA PHE A 18 40.16 -45.09 28.95
C PHE A 18 40.08 -44.26 27.67
N SER A 19 39.83 -44.86 26.50
CA SER A 19 39.53 -44.12 25.27
C SER A 19 38.25 -43.31 25.41
N TYR A 20 37.26 -43.82 26.15
CA TYR A 20 35.99 -43.14 26.44
C TYR A 20 36.14 -42.04 27.51
N ILE A 21 37.03 -42.22 28.50
CA ILE A 21 37.36 -41.21 29.51
C ILE A 21 38.26 -40.11 28.92
N ALA A 22 39.15 -40.45 28.00
CA ALA A 22 40.05 -39.53 27.29
C ALA A 22 39.42 -38.96 25.99
N ALA A 23 38.22 -39.41 25.64
CA ALA A 23 37.46 -38.85 24.53
C ALA A 23 37.10 -37.39 24.86
N PRO A 24 37.32 -36.44 23.92
CA PRO A 24 36.88 -35.08 24.13
C PRO A 24 35.36 -35.07 24.37
N THR A 25 34.91 -34.29 25.35
CA THR A 25 33.49 -34.02 25.50
C THR A 25 32.99 -33.42 24.18
N PRO A 26 31.91 -33.95 23.58
CA PRO A 26 31.41 -33.41 22.32
C PRO A 26 31.07 -31.93 22.52
N PRO A 27 31.31 -31.08 21.51
CA PRO A 27 30.86 -29.70 21.57
C PRO A 27 29.34 -29.69 21.82
N PRO A 28 28.81 -28.75 22.63
CA PRO A 28 27.37 -28.63 22.78
C PRO A 28 26.75 -28.47 21.39
N PRO A 29 25.62 -29.16 21.09
CA PRO A 29 25.00 -29.07 19.79
C PRO A 29 24.73 -27.61 19.45
N THR A 30 25.17 -27.20 18.26
CA THR A 30 24.79 -25.92 17.67
C THR A 30 23.28 -25.80 17.67
N ALA A 31 22.77 -24.68 18.18
CA ALA A 31 21.35 -24.39 18.30
C ALA A 31 20.64 -24.43 16.94
N SER A 32 20.19 -25.61 16.52
CA SER A 32 19.27 -25.81 15.41
C SER A 32 18.66 -27.22 15.44
N ALA A 33 17.99 -27.59 16.53
CA ALA A 33 16.92 -28.59 16.55
C ALA A 33 16.36 -28.64 17.97
N GLY A 34 15.05 -28.43 18.12
CA GLY A 34 14.36 -28.57 19.40
C GLY A 34 14.35 -30.04 19.84
N VAL A 35 15.26 -30.39 20.73
CA VAL A 35 15.19 -31.62 21.54
C VAL A 35 15.53 -31.24 22.97
N VAL A 36 14.63 -31.60 23.88
CA VAL A 36 14.71 -31.37 25.33
C VAL A 36 16.03 -31.92 25.87
N ALA A 37 16.83 -31.04 26.49
CA ALA A 37 18.03 -31.46 27.22
C ALA A 37 17.63 -32.26 28.47
N PRO A 38 18.31 -33.38 28.81
CA PRO A 38 18.13 -34.00 30.11
C PRO A 38 18.68 -33.05 31.18
N LEU A 39 17.88 -32.85 32.23
CA LEU A 39 18.24 -32.11 33.44
C LEU A 39 19.57 -32.61 34.03
N GLY A 40 20.50 -31.70 34.29
CA GLY A 40 21.63 -31.94 35.21
C GLY A 40 22.92 -32.51 34.59
N GLY A 41 23.45 -31.89 33.54
CA GLY A 41 24.80 -32.20 33.04
C GLY A 41 25.89 -31.41 33.77
N ALA A 42 26.36 -31.89 34.92
CA ALA A 42 27.65 -31.44 35.45
C ALA A 42 28.74 -31.76 34.40
N GLU A 43 29.52 -30.76 34.00
CA GLU A 43 30.72 -30.93 33.18
C GLU A 43 31.54 -32.07 33.83
N ARG A 44 31.72 -33.19 33.12
CA ARG A 44 32.42 -34.38 33.63
C ARG A 44 33.88 -33.98 33.92
N ARG A 45 34.16 -33.42 35.10
CA ARG A 45 35.53 -33.22 35.58
C ARG A 45 36.13 -34.61 35.75
N ILE A 46 37.06 -34.96 34.87
CA ILE A 46 37.84 -36.20 35.01
C ILE A 46 38.46 -36.17 36.40
N ASP A 47 38.18 -37.19 37.22
CA ASP A 47 38.79 -37.33 38.52
C ASP A 47 40.27 -37.71 38.36
N ARG A 48 41.10 -36.67 38.23
CA ARG A 48 42.55 -36.75 37.99
C ARG A 48 43.27 -37.56 39.06
N HIS A 49 42.74 -37.56 40.29
CA HIS A 49 43.31 -38.30 41.40
C HIS A 49 43.10 -39.81 41.22
N SER A 50 41.87 -40.21 40.88
CA SER A 50 41.55 -41.61 40.56
C SER A 50 42.29 -42.11 39.32
N LEU A 51 42.49 -41.27 38.31
CA LEU A 51 43.24 -41.63 37.11
C LEU A 51 44.76 -41.77 37.37
N ALA A 52 45.33 -40.92 38.24
CA ALA A 52 46.71 -41.03 38.68
C ALA A 52 46.96 -42.27 39.57
N LEU A 53 45.99 -42.62 40.43
CA LEU A 53 46.00 -43.86 41.22
C LEU A 53 45.92 -45.10 40.32
N ALA A 54 45.04 -45.11 39.32
CA ALA A 54 44.93 -46.21 38.36
C ALA A 54 46.20 -46.39 37.49
N ALA A 55 46.88 -45.29 37.14
CA ALA A 55 48.15 -45.34 36.42
C ALA A 55 49.32 -45.85 37.28
N ARG A 56 49.23 -45.70 38.62
CA ARG A 56 50.22 -46.24 39.55
C ARG A 56 50.08 -47.74 39.75
N THR A 57 48.87 -48.29 39.68
CA THR A 57 48.61 -49.72 39.85
C THR A 57 48.88 -50.55 38.58
N CYS A 58 48.78 -49.95 37.38
CA CYS A 58 49.04 -50.65 36.11
C CYS A 58 50.02 -49.87 35.21
N ARG A 59 51.24 -50.41 35.06
CA ARG A 59 52.34 -49.75 34.34
C ARG A 59 52.08 -49.57 32.84
N GLU A 60 51.29 -50.47 32.23
CA GLU A 60 50.93 -50.41 30.80
C GLU A 60 49.90 -49.31 30.49
N LEU A 61 49.13 -48.86 31.49
CA LEU A 61 48.15 -47.77 31.37
C LEU A 61 48.76 -46.38 31.54
N LEU A 62 50.04 -46.30 31.93
CA LEU A 62 50.74 -45.06 32.23
C LEU A 62 50.79 -44.09 31.02
N SER A 63 50.95 -44.59 29.80
CA SER A 63 50.99 -43.76 28.57
C SER A 63 49.64 -43.09 28.27
N HIS A 64 48.54 -43.83 28.39
CA HIS A 64 47.18 -43.34 28.15
C HIS A 64 46.72 -42.39 29.26
N ALA A 65 47.07 -42.69 30.51
CA ALA A 65 46.81 -41.79 31.63
C ALA A 65 47.61 -40.49 31.53
N ARG A 66 48.87 -40.56 31.09
CA ARG A 66 49.70 -39.38 30.78
C ARG A 66 49.08 -38.53 29.68
N LEU A 67 48.64 -39.13 28.58
CA LEU A 67 47.93 -38.41 27.51
C LEU A 67 46.68 -37.70 28.06
N ALA A 68 45.84 -38.38 28.84
CA ALA A 68 44.63 -37.79 29.40
C ALA A 68 44.89 -36.68 30.44
N LEU A 69 45.94 -36.81 31.26
CA LEU A 69 46.29 -35.83 32.31
C LEU A 69 46.91 -34.54 31.73
N TYR A 70 47.72 -34.66 30.70
CA TYR A 70 48.49 -33.54 30.14
C TYR A 70 47.85 -32.89 28.91
N ARG A 71 46.84 -33.50 28.30
CA ARG A 71 46.09 -32.92 27.17
C ARG A 71 45.40 -31.60 27.53
N ASP A 72 44.81 -31.52 28.73
CA ASP A 72 44.05 -30.38 29.24
C ASP A 72 44.64 -29.81 30.54
N LEU A 73 45.45 -28.77 30.40
CA LEU A 73 46.17 -28.15 31.52
C LEU A 73 45.36 -27.00 32.12
N HIS A 74 45.03 -27.13 33.40
CA HIS A 74 44.47 -26.05 34.21
C HIS A 74 45.50 -25.62 35.25
N VAL A 75 46.08 -24.44 35.09
CA VAL A 75 47.14 -23.91 35.95
C VAL A 75 46.56 -22.83 36.85
N GLU A 76 46.36 -23.18 38.12
CA GLU A 76 45.75 -22.28 39.11
C GLU A 76 46.72 -21.87 40.22
N THR A 77 47.76 -22.67 40.48
CA THR A 77 48.73 -22.39 41.53
C THR A 77 50.15 -22.24 40.97
N ARG A 78 50.97 -21.44 41.65
CA ARG A 78 52.38 -21.24 41.26
C ARG A 78 53.18 -22.54 41.30
N VAL A 79 52.99 -23.36 42.34
CA VAL A 79 53.71 -24.64 42.51
C VAL A 79 53.41 -25.56 41.33
N GLN A 80 52.12 -25.63 40.95
CA GLN A 80 51.69 -26.39 39.79
C GLN A 80 52.34 -25.87 38.50
N ALA A 81 52.41 -24.55 38.29
CA ALA A 81 53.05 -24.00 37.10
C ALA A 81 54.56 -24.28 37.03
N HIS A 82 55.27 -24.16 38.15
CA HIS A 82 56.71 -24.46 38.18
C HIS A 82 56.99 -25.95 37.94
N ALA A 83 56.18 -26.82 38.54
CA ALA A 83 56.26 -28.26 38.33
C ALA A 83 55.96 -28.65 36.87
N LEU A 84 54.90 -28.09 36.28
CA LEU A 84 54.56 -28.32 34.88
C LEU A 84 55.61 -27.78 33.94
N HIS A 85 56.13 -26.57 34.19
CA HIS A 85 57.18 -26.00 33.37
C HIS A 85 58.38 -26.93 33.32
N ARG A 86 58.88 -27.42 34.46
CA ARG A 86 59.98 -28.40 34.49
C ARG A 86 59.63 -29.73 33.82
N ALA A 87 58.40 -30.21 33.98
CA ALA A 87 57.97 -31.49 33.43
C ALA A 87 57.80 -31.48 31.90
N LEU A 88 57.41 -30.33 31.34
CA LEU A 88 57.21 -30.13 29.90
C LEU A 88 58.51 -29.72 29.20
N HIS A 89 59.42 -29.05 29.91
CA HIS A 89 60.72 -28.65 29.39
C HIS A 89 61.58 -29.90 29.11
N ALA A 90 62.01 -30.07 27.86
CA ALA A 90 62.81 -31.20 27.35
C ALA A 90 62.12 -32.59 27.29
N ASN A 91 60.79 -32.66 27.39
CA ASN A 91 60.05 -33.92 27.42
C ASN A 91 59.06 -34.05 26.23
N GLU A 92 58.90 -35.25 25.67
CA GLU A 92 58.00 -35.50 24.52
C GLU A 92 56.52 -35.18 24.82
N MET A 93 56.15 -35.22 26.09
CA MET A 93 54.82 -34.89 26.64
C MET A 93 54.29 -33.51 26.20
N SER A 94 55.18 -32.57 25.88
CA SER A 94 54.82 -31.23 25.40
C SER A 94 54.08 -31.25 24.04
N LYS A 95 54.26 -32.30 23.23
CA LYS A 95 53.60 -32.49 21.92
C LYS A 95 52.12 -32.84 22.05
N ASP A 96 51.70 -33.36 23.20
CA ASP A 96 50.35 -33.89 23.44
C ASP A 96 49.39 -32.88 24.08
N VAL A 97 49.91 -31.76 24.59
CA VAL A 97 49.12 -30.69 25.18
C VAL A 97 48.29 -29.99 24.12
N ARG A 98 46.96 -29.98 24.27
CA ARG A 98 46.01 -29.37 23.32
C ARG A 98 45.27 -28.17 23.89
N HIS A 99 44.99 -28.16 25.20
CA HIS A 99 44.26 -27.07 25.85
C HIS A 99 45.02 -26.58 27.10
N VAL A 100 45.22 -25.26 27.21
CA VAL A 100 45.85 -24.64 28.38
C VAL A 100 44.94 -23.52 28.88
N THR A 101 44.58 -23.59 30.16
CA THR A 101 43.88 -22.53 30.89
C THR A 101 44.71 -22.13 32.09
N ALA A 102 45.18 -20.89 32.13
CA ALA A 102 46.03 -20.39 33.21
C ALA A 102 45.40 -19.18 33.91
N ASN A 103 45.30 -19.22 35.24
CA ASN A 103 44.84 -18.10 36.04
C ASN A 103 45.97 -17.52 36.90
N VAL A 104 46.69 -16.57 36.32
CA VAL A 104 47.88 -15.96 36.91
C VAL A 104 47.56 -15.18 38.19
N GLU A 105 46.36 -14.62 38.32
CA GLU A 105 45.96 -13.96 39.58
C GLU A 105 45.86 -14.97 40.72
N LEU A 106 45.26 -16.15 40.50
CA LEU A 106 45.21 -17.22 41.51
C LEU A 106 46.62 -17.71 41.84
N MET A 107 47.50 -17.82 40.83
CA MET A 107 48.89 -18.20 41.03
C MET A 107 49.67 -17.19 41.88
N ALA A 108 49.32 -15.90 41.76
CA ALA A 108 49.91 -14.80 42.49
C ALA A 108 49.24 -14.51 43.84
N ARG A 109 48.07 -15.11 44.14
CA ARG A 109 47.39 -14.95 45.44
C ARG A 109 48.19 -15.65 46.53
N THR A 110 48.75 -14.84 47.43
CA THR A 110 49.49 -15.31 48.60
C THR A 110 49.16 -14.41 49.79
N SER A 111 49.47 -14.88 51.01
CA SER A 111 49.44 -14.05 52.22
C SER A 111 50.62 -13.08 52.34
N SER A 112 51.55 -13.07 51.37
CA SER A 112 52.79 -12.29 51.40
C SER A 112 52.64 -10.90 50.78
N GLN A 113 53.38 -9.92 51.31
CA GLN A 113 53.41 -8.53 50.81
C GLN A 113 54.12 -8.37 49.45
N TRP A 114 54.88 -9.37 48.98
CA TRP A 114 55.75 -9.27 47.80
C TRP A 114 55.10 -9.75 46.49
N THR A 115 53.90 -9.23 46.15
CA THR A 115 53.08 -9.72 45.03
C THR A 115 53.80 -9.68 43.67
N GLY A 116 54.68 -8.69 43.42
CA GLY A 116 55.43 -8.55 42.16
C GLY A 116 56.37 -9.71 41.86
N TRP A 117 57.07 -10.23 42.88
CA TRP A 117 57.98 -11.38 42.73
C TRP A 117 57.21 -12.68 42.43
N PHE A 118 56.04 -12.86 43.02
CA PHE A 118 55.16 -14.00 42.71
C PHE A 118 54.60 -13.93 41.29
N ILE A 119 54.25 -12.74 40.80
CA ILE A 119 53.84 -12.53 39.41
C ILE A 119 55.00 -12.83 38.45
N PHE A 120 56.22 -12.36 38.75
CA PHE A 120 57.42 -12.64 37.95
C PHE A 120 57.61 -14.15 37.74
N HIS A 121 57.66 -14.94 38.81
CA HIS A 121 57.89 -16.38 38.69
C HIS A 121 56.72 -17.13 38.04
N SER A 122 55.50 -16.68 38.29
CA SER A 122 54.29 -17.23 37.68
C SER A 122 54.29 -17.01 36.17
N MET A 123 54.61 -15.80 35.73
CA MET A 123 54.68 -15.43 34.31
C MET A 123 55.84 -16.11 33.60
N HIS A 124 57.01 -16.17 34.22
CA HIS A 124 58.16 -16.89 33.65
C HIS A 124 57.83 -18.38 33.42
N SER A 125 57.21 -19.04 34.41
CA SER A 125 56.80 -20.44 34.28
C SER A 125 55.72 -20.62 33.21
N LEU A 126 54.76 -19.70 33.13
CA LEU A 126 53.70 -19.73 32.11
C LEU A 126 54.26 -19.55 30.69
N CYS A 127 55.17 -18.59 30.47
CA CYS A 127 55.80 -18.37 29.18
C CYS A 127 56.58 -19.61 28.73
N GLY A 128 57.29 -20.26 29.66
CA GLY A 128 58.00 -21.52 29.38
C GLY A 128 57.09 -22.71 29.06
N ILE A 129 55.95 -22.83 29.76
CA ILE A 129 54.91 -23.83 29.43
C ILE A 129 54.37 -23.60 28.02
N ILE A 130 53.95 -22.37 27.71
CA ILE A 130 53.38 -22.02 26.41
C ILE A 130 54.39 -22.25 25.29
N GLY A 131 55.63 -21.79 25.46
CA GLY A 131 56.70 -21.97 24.46
C GLY A 131 57.08 -23.43 24.22
N SER A 132 56.85 -24.33 25.18
CA SER A 132 57.10 -25.76 25.01
C SER A 132 56.00 -26.47 24.20
N CYS A 133 54.76 -25.96 24.21
CA CYS A 133 53.58 -26.63 23.66
C CYS A 133 53.31 -26.31 22.17
N ARG A 134 54.04 -26.91 21.23
CA ARG A 134 53.91 -26.61 19.78
C ARG A 134 52.54 -26.92 19.14
N ASN A 135 51.79 -27.85 19.73
CA ASN A 135 50.54 -28.41 19.18
C ASN A 135 49.27 -27.90 19.89
N LEU A 136 49.40 -26.80 20.62
CA LEU A 136 48.32 -26.19 21.39
C LEU A 136 47.19 -25.71 20.48
N LEU A 137 45.95 -26.13 20.75
CA LEU A 137 44.74 -25.75 20.01
C LEU A 137 43.98 -24.62 20.69
N THR A 138 43.89 -24.63 22.02
CA THR A 138 43.16 -23.61 22.80
C THR A 138 44.02 -23.05 23.93
N LEU A 139 44.10 -21.73 24.02
CA LEU A 139 44.78 -21.02 25.09
C LEU A 139 43.82 -20.04 25.77
N THR A 140 43.59 -20.21 27.07
CA THR A 140 42.78 -19.30 27.90
C THR A 140 43.62 -18.71 29.02
N LEU A 141 43.68 -17.39 29.09
CA LEU A 141 44.55 -16.66 30.00
C LEU A 141 43.75 -15.70 30.88
N TYR A 142 43.98 -15.76 32.18
CA TYR A 142 43.42 -14.82 33.14
C TYR A 142 44.55 -14.08 33.85
N MET A 143 44.71 -12.80 33.52
CA MET A 143 45.84 -11.96 33.90
C MET A 143 45.51 -10.98 35.04
N PRO A 144 46.46 -10.68 35.96
CA PRO A 144 46.29 -9.62 36.96
C PRO A 144 46.59 -8.23 36.37
N ILE A 145 46.06 -7.17 36.98
CA ILE A 145 46.14 -5.76 36.48
C ILE A 145 47.57 -5.33 36.16
N ASN A 146 48.53 -5.64 37.05
CA ASN A 146 49.93 -5.19 36.94
C ASN A 146 50.79 -6.07 36.02
N SER A 147 50.18 -6.85 35.11
CA SER A 147 50.91 -7.76 34.21
C SER A 147 51.21 -7.17 32.83
N ALA A 148 50.86 -5.90 32.58
CA ALA A 148 51.09 -5.25 31.28
C ALA A 148 52.56 -5.28 30.83
N ALA A 149 53.52 -5.16 31.77
CA ALA A 149 54.95 -5.27 31.49
C ALA A 149 55.37 -6.63 30.89
N TRP A 150 54.58 -7.69 31.12
CA TRP A 150 54.84 -9.04 30.62
C TRP A 150 54.09 -9.37 29.32
N ALA A 151 53.29 -8.44 28.81
CA ALA A 151 52.54 -8.65 27.57
C ALA A 151 53.47 -8.99 26.40
N GLN A 152 54.64 -8.35 26.30
CA GLN A 152 55.63 -8.63 25.27
C GLN A 152 56.20 -10.05 25.37
N SER A 153 56.67 -10.48 26.55
CA SER A 153 57.23 -11.83 26.75
C SER A 153 56.21 -12.92 26.48
N LEU A 154 54.97 -12.70 26.91
CA LEU A 154 53.86 -13.62 26.68
C LEU A 154 53.48 -13.69 25.19
N CYS A 155 53.39 -12.54 24.52
CA CYS A 155 53.14 -12.46 23.08
C CYS A 155 54.26 -13.15 22.29
N GLN A 156 55.51 -13.02 22.72
CA GLN A 156 56.64 -13.70 22.11
C GLN A 156 56.51 -15.24 22.21
N SER A 157 56.01 -15.76 23.34
CA SER A 157 55.73 -17.20 23.49
C SER A 157 54.61 -17.71 22.57
N LEU A 158 53.77 -16.83 22.01
CA LEU A 158 52.72 -17.23 21.05
C LEU A 158 53.26 -17.43 19.63
N VAL A 159 54.42 -16.86 19.30
CA VAL A 159 54.95 -16.82 17.93
C VAL A 159 55.15 -18.22 17.34
N ASP A 160 55.53 -19.18 18.18
CA ASP A 160 55.84 -20.56 17.78
C ASP A 160 54.62 -21.49 17.70
N LEU A 161 53.41 -21.01 18.06
CA LEU A 161 52.19 -21.82 18.18
C LEU A 161 51.40 -21.94 16.87
N LYS A 162 51.98 -22.58 15.84
CA LYS A 162 51.35 -22.65 14.51
C LYS A 162 49.92 -23.24 14.49
N SER A 163 49.62 -24.15 15.42
CA SER A 163 48.35 -24.91 15.50
C SER A 163 47.27 -24.26 16.38
N LEU A 164 47.49 -23.06 16.92
CA LEU A 164 46.54 -22.43 17.84
C LEU A 164 45.26 -22.02 17.11
N HIS A 165 44.11 -22.58 17.51
CA HIS A 165 42.79 -22.30 16.92
C HIS A 165 41.99 -21.26 17.72
N THR A 166 42.09 -21.28 19.05
CA THR A 166 41.32 -20.40 19.94
C THR A 166 42.23 -19.72 20.96
N LEU A 167 42.18 -18.39 21.01
CA LEU A 167 42.85 -17.57 22.01
C LEU A 167 41.82 -16.76 22.80
N THR A 168 41.73 -17.00 24.11
CA THR A 168 40.83 -16.28 25.03
C THR A 168 41.63 -15.59 26.14
N LYS A 169 41.38 -14.30 26.37
CA LYS A 169 42.02 -13.53 27.44
C LYS A 169 40.99 -12.77 28.26
N ASP A 170 41.00 -12.98 29.58
CA ASP A 170 40.22 -12.24 30.59
C ASP A 170 38.69 -12.20 30.37
N LEU A 171 38.15 -13.20 29.67
CA LEU A 171 36.72 -13.37 29.38
C LEU A 171 36.21 -14.73 29.88
N TYR A 172 34.99 -14.75 30.42
CA TYR A 172 34.28 -15.97 30.83
C TYR A 172 32.97 -16.14 30.05
N GLU A 173 32.58 -17.37 29.75
CA GLU A 173 31.28 -17.69 29.16
C GLU A 173 30.17 -17.65 30.24
N THR A 174 29.04 -17.02 29.91
CA THR A 174 27.96 -16.73 30.89
C THR A 174 27.24 -17.98 31.40
N GLY A 175 27.26 -19.09 30.64
CA GLY A 175 26.60 -20.36 30.99
C GLY A 175 27.37 -21.28 31.96
N LYS A 176 28.68 -21.06 32.19
CA LYS A 176 29.53 -21.97 32.98
C LYS A 176 29.60 -21.65 34.47
N HIS A 177 29.10 -20.49 34.91
CA HIS A 177 29.13 -20.09 36.32
C HIS A 177 27.75 -19.63 36.80
N PRO A 178 27.00 -20.45 37.57
CA PRO A 178 25.58 -20.21 37.88
C PRO A 178 25.30 -19.05 38.85
N LYS A 179 26.26 -18.15 39.15
CA LYS A 179 26.10 -17.10 40.17
C LYS A 179 26.57 -15.68 39.77
N ASN A 180 26.95 -15.41 38.52
CA ASN A 180 27.56 -14.11 38.18
C ASN A 180 26.56 -13.05 37.65
N LYS A 181 26.20 -12.07 38.49
CA LYS A 181 25.39 -10.88 38.14
C LYS A 181 26.10 -9.84 37.23
N ARG A 182 27.19 -10.22 36.53
CA ARG A 182 28.17 -9.28 35.91
C ARG A 182 28.43 -9.55 34.42
N ALA A 183 27.47 -10.08 33.69
CA ALA A 183 27.60 -10.22 32.23
C ALA A 183 27.81 -8.85 31.56
N VAL A 184 28.67 -8.85 30.54
CA VAL A 184 28.99 -7.68 29.70
C VAL A 184 27.70 -7.23 29.01
N GLY A 185 27.48 -5.93 29.01
CA GLY A 185 26.28 -5.31 28.44
C GLY A 185 24.96 -5.52 29.21
N LYS A 186 24.92 -6.39 30.23
CA LYS A 186 23.71 -6.58 31.06
C LYS A 186 23.23 -5.30 31.77
N LYS A 187 24.14 -4.38 32.09
CA LYS A 187 23.82 -3.04 32.60
C LYS A 187 23.18 -2.12 31.55
N GLU A 188 23.52 -2.32 30.28
CA GLU A 188 22.95 -1.64 29.12
C GLU A 188 21.89 -2.55 28.46
N GLY A 189 21.15 -3.33 29.25
CA GLY A 189 20.03 -4.15 28.77
C GLY A 189 20.34 -5.22 27.71
N MET A 190 21.62 -5.50 27.42
CA MET A 190 22.03 -6.40 26.34
C MET A 190 23.08 -7.40 26.82
N ASP A 191 22.69 -8.64 27.07
CA ASP A 191 23.66 -9.69 27.43
C ASP A 191 24.39 -10.18 26.17
N VAL A 192 25.68 -9.86 26.04
CA VAL A 192 26.51 -10.31 24.92
C VAL A 192 27.04 -11.74 25.09
N GLY A 193 26.69 -12.44 26.18
CA GLY A 193 27.07 -13.83 26.43
C GLY A 193 28.46 -14.00 27.06
N TRP A 194 29.12 -12.89 27.39
CA TRP A 194 30.45 -12.86 28.01
C TRP A 194 30.43 -12.15 29.35
N VAL A 195 31.23 -12.61 30.31
CA VAL A 195 31.50 -11.92 31.58
C VAL A 195 32.93 -11.43 31.54
N LYS A 196 33.15 -10.14 31.79
CA LYS A 196 34.49 -9.55 31.89
C LYS A 196 35.04 -9.65 33.32
N ARG A 197 36.35 -9.74 33.44
CA ARG A 197 37.05 -9.67 34.73
C ARG A 197 36.98 -8.26 35.33
N LYS A 198 37.03 -8.14 36.67
CA LYS A 198 37.19 -6.86 37.37
C LYS A 198 38.60 -6.30 37.08
N LYS A 199 38.69 -5.26 36.24
CA LYS A 199 39.94 -4.58 35.82
C LYS A 199 40.90 -5.50 35.01
N PRO A 200 40.69 -5.64 33.69
CA PRO A 200 41.57 -6.44 32.83
C PRO A 200 42.95 -5.79 32.65
N ALA A 201 43.99 -6.59 32.40
CA ALA A 201 45.29 -6.05 32.01
C ALA A 201 45.24 -5.56 30.56
N MET A 202 45.76 -4.37 30.25
CA MET A 202 45.77 -3.87 28.87
C MET A 202 46.96 -4.44 28.10
N TRP A 203 46.71 -5.00 26.91
CA TRP A 203 47.78 -5.34 25.95
C TRP A 203 47.93 -4.23 24.92
N ALA A 204 49.14 -3.96 24.45
CA ALA A 204 49.37 -3.06 23.32
C ALA A 204 49.07 -3.80 22.00
N VAL A 205 48.42 -3.14 21.04
CA VAL A 205 48.11 -3.75 19.74
C VAL A 205 49.40 -4.11 18.99
N SER A 206 50.41 -3.24 19.00
CA SER A 206 51.70 -3.49 18.34
C SER A 206 52.38 -4.80 18.78
N GLN A 207 52.23 -5.16 20.06
CA GLN A 207 52.79 -6.39 20.63
C GLN A 207 52.02 -7.64 20.18
N LEU A 208 50.72 -7.52 19.89
CA LEU A 208 49.85 -8.64 19.53
C LEU A 208 49.83 -8.93 18.02
N VAL A 209 49.92 -7.89 17.18
CA VAL A 209 49.82 -8.04 15.71
C VAL A 209 50.93 -8.91 15.14
N LYS A 210 52.17 -8.76 15.62
CA LYS A 210 53.32 -9.55 15.15
C LYS A 210 53.14 -11.06 15.41
N PRO A 211 52.78 -11.53 16.63
CA PRO A 211 52.42 -12.92 16.87
C PRO A 211 51.23 -13.40 16.05
N LEU A 212 50.17 -12.59 15.88
CA LEU A 212 49.02 -12.98 15.06
C LEU A 212 49.43 -13.31 13.62
N GLY A 213 50.41 -12.58 13.06
CA GLY A 213 50.95 -12.83 11.73
C GLY A 213 51.66 -14.19 11.55
N THR A 214 52.15 -14.81 12.63
CA THR A 214 52.84 -16.11 12.55
C THR A 214 51.92 -17.31 12.77
N LEU A 215 50.76 -17.08 13.38
CA LEU A 215 49.73 -18.10 13.57
C LEU A 215 49.09 -18.44 12.21
N LYS A 216 48.83 -19.73 11.94
CA LYS A 216 48.14 -20.17 10.71
C LYS A 216 46.74 -20.73 10.99
N GLY A 217 46.53 -21.34 12.15
CA GLY A 217 45.28 -22.02 12.51
C GLY A 217 44.27 -21.18 13.28
N LEU A 218 44.55 -19.90 13.59
CA LEU A 218 43.70 -19.13 14.51
C LEU A 218 42.37 -18.76 13.85
N HIS A 219 41.27 -19.23 14.43
CA HIS A 219 39.90 -18.98 13.98
C HIS A 219 39.10 -18.13 14.98
N THR A 220 39.35 -18.30 16.27
CA THR A 220 38.58 -17.65 17.33
C THR A 220 39.49 -16.80 18.21
N LEU A 221 39.24 -15.48 18.21
CA LEU A 221 40.01 -14.51 18.99
C LEU A 221 39.09 -13.78 19.97
N ARG A 222 39.32 -13.96 21.27
CA ARG A 222 38.49 -13.38 22.34
C ARG A 222 39.38 -12.65 23.35
N ILE A 223 39.32 -11.33 23.40
CA ILE A 223 40.24 -10.51 24.20
C ILE A 223 39.47 -9.45 24.99
N CYS A 224 39.77 -9.34 26.28
CA CYS A 224 39.42 -8.21 27.11
C CYS A 224 40.66 -7.34 27.42
N GLY A 225 40.55 -6.02 27.30
CA GLY A 225 41.63 -5.08 27.60
C GLY A 225 42.74 -5.03 26.53
N LEU A 226 42.49 -4.27 25.46
CA LEU A 226 43.44 -4.03 24.35
C LEU A 226 43.54 -2.52 24.09
N SER A 227 44.75 -1.99 23.92
CA SER A 227 45.03 -0.56 23.76
C SER A 227 45.93 -0.31 22.57
N SER A 228 45.61 0.70 21.76
CA SER A 228 46.50 1.28 20.76
C SER A 228 47.64 2.03 21.44
N ASP A 229 48.83 1.91 20.88
CA ASP A 229 50.03 2.67 21.22
C ASP A 229 50.40 3.62 20.08
N SER A 230 50.73 4.87 20.40
CA SER A 230 51.00 5.94 19.41
C SER A 230 52.29 5.77 18.60
N SER A 231 52.96 4.62 18.68
CA SER A 231 54.41 4.49 18.43
C SER A 231 54.84 3.69 17.19
N THR A 232 53.94 3.12 16.39
CA THR A 232 54.35 2.27 15.24
C THR A 232 54.00 2.88 13.88
N LEU A 233 54.93 3.71 13.36
CA LEU A 233 55.04 4.01 11.94
C LEU A 233 56.34 3.38 11.41
N PRO A 234 56.31 2.62 10.30
CA PRO A 234 55.14 2.27 9.49
C PRO A 234 54.34 1.08 10.05
N ALA A 235 53.02 1.10 9.82
CA ALA A 235 52.11 0.03 10.19
C ALA A 235 52.51 -1.31 9.55
N PRO A 236 52.61 -2.42 10.31
CA PRO A 236 52.89 -3.73 9.74
C PRO A 236 51.76 -4.17 8.77
N PRO A 237 52.07 -4.97 7.73
CA PRO A 237 51.05 -5.46 6.81
C PRO A 237 50.01 -6.31 7.56
N PRO A 238 48.72 -6.25 7.17
CA PRO A 238 47.67 -7.04 7.80
C PRO A 238 47.95 -8.54 7.64
N HIS A 239 47.70 -9.31 8.70
CA HIS A 239 47.90 -10.76 8.66
C HIS A 239 46.85 -11.48 7.81
N SER A 240 47.22 -12.61 7.22
CA SER A 240 46.34 -13.43 6.36
C SER A 240 45.51 -14.48 7.12
N LEU A 241 45.31 -14.31 8.44
CA LEU A 241 44.50 -15.22 9.25
C LEU A 241 43.03 -15.24 8.79
N ARG A 242 42.42 -16.42 8.82
CA ARG A 242 40.99 -16.62 8.53
C ARG A 242 40.18 -16.70 9.83
N LEU A 243 40.04 -15.56 10.49
CA LEU A 243 39.23 -15.43 11.70
C LEU A 243 37.75 -15.65 11.36
N SER A 244 37.06 -16.46 12.17
CA SER A 244 35.63 -16.74 12.07
C SER A 244 34.83 -16.00 13.15
N GLU A 245 35.39 -15.92 14.37
CA GLU A 245 34.79 -15.25 15.53
C GLU A 245 35.80 -14.32 16.21
N VAL A 246 35.43 -13.05 16.37
CA VAL A 246 36.23 -12.05 17.10
C VAL A 246 35.37 -11.40 18.19
N VAL A 247 35.84 -11.43 19.43
CA VAL A 247 35.21 -10.80 20.60
C VAL A 247 36.20 -9.87 21.28
N LEU A 248 35.89 -8.58 21.27
CA LEU A 248 36.70 -7.52 21.87
C LEU A 248 35.87 -6.77 22.92
N VAL A 249 36.34 -6.73 24.16
CA VAL A 249 35.66 -6.09 25.29
C VAL A 249 36.61 -5.14 26.04
N ASP A 250 36.12 -3.95 26.40
CA ASP A 250 36.89 -2.86 27.05
C ASP A 250 38.19 -2.54 26.29
N VAL A 251 38.06 -1.94 25.10
CA VAL A 251 39.17 -1.73 24.15
C VAL A 251 39.41 -0.27 23.77
N ASN A 252 40.63 0.22 23.95
CA ASN A 252 41.04 1.57 23.54
C ASN A 252 41.80 1.50 22.20
N ILE A 253 41.10 1.21 21.10
CA ILE A 253 41.74 0.92 19.80
C ILE A 253 41.34 1.94 18.72
N THR A 254 42.29 2.35 17.88
CA THR A 254 42.05 3.21 16.70
C THR A 254 41.49 2.42 15.51
N ASN A 255 40.90 3.11 14.52
CA ASN A 255 40.35 2.46 13.32
C ASN A 255 41.39 1.62 12.55
N MET A 256 42.64 2.09 12.47
CA MET A 256 43.72 1.43 11.74
C MET A 256 44.21 0.18 12.48
N ASP A 257 44.31 0.27 13.80
CA ASP A 257 44.75 -0.84 14.64
C ASP A 257 43.70 -1.95 14.71
N LEU A 258 42.41 -1.60 14.70
CA LEU A 258 41.33 -2.59 14.60
C LEU A 258 41.41 -3.35 13.27
N MET A 259 41.73 -2.68 12.16
CA MET A 259 41.95 -3.34 10.87
C MET A 259 43.16 -4.27 10.89
N GLN A 260 44.23 -3.90 11.60
CA GLN A 260 45.42 -4.76 11.74
C GLN A 260 45.10 -6.02 12.56
N VAL A 261 44.30 -5.90 13.62
CA VAL A 261 43.86 -7.04 14.45
C VAL A 261 42.91 -7.97 13.71
N LEU A 262 42.10 -7.45 12.77
CA LEU A 262 41.20 -8.26 11.96
C LEU A 262 41.87 -8.92 10.75
N GLY A 263 42.91 -8.29 10.17
CA GLY A 263 43.63 -8.80 9.00
C GLY A 263 42.74 -8.95 7.76
N ASP A 264 42.77 -10.13 7.13
CA ASP A 264 41.85 -10.51 6.03
C ASP A 264 40.44 -10.85 6.55
N ALA A 265 39.68 -9.80 6.90
CA ALA A 265 38.36 -9.90 7.52
C ALA A 265 37.25 -10.52 6.63
N LYS A 266 37.58 -11.03 5.43
CA LYS A 266 36.62 -11.64 4.50
C LYS A 266 35.96 -12.91 5.04
N SER A 267 36.64 -13.67 5.90
CA SER A 267 36.11 -14.90 6.51
C SER A 267 35.35 -14.66 7.82
N LEU A 268 35.29 -13.42 8.30
CA LEU A 268 34.72 -13.10 9.60
C LEU A 268 33.20 -13.28 9.59
N THR A 269 32.70 -14.17 10.45
CA THR A 269 31.27 -14.48 10.56
C THR A 269 30.61 -13.85 11.78
N LYS A 270 31.33 -13.75 12.90
CA LYS A 270 30.83 -13.21 14.16
C LYS A 270 31.78 -12.13 14.68
N LEU A 271 31.25 -10.94 14.93
CA LEU A 271 32.00 -9.84 15.50
C LEU A 271 31.26 -9.27 16.71
N THR A 272 31.92 -9.28 17.86
CA THR A 272 31.45 -8.63 19.09
C THR A 272 32.45 -7.56 19.51
N LEU A 273 32.00 -6.30 19.59
CA LEU A 273 32.81 -5.17 20.02
C LEU A 273 32.07 -4.40 21.11
N TRP A 274 32.63 -4.37 22.32
CA TRP A 274 31.97 -3.81 23.49
C TRP A 274 32.87 -2.86 24.29
N GLY A 275 32.47 -1.60 24.44
CA GLY A 275 33.17 -0.59 25.25
C GLY A 275 34.47 -0.13 24.60
N SER A 276 34.36 0.65 23.52
CA SER A 276 35.53 1.21 22.82
C SER A 276 35.58 2.72 22.86
N SER A 277 36.68 3.30 23.36
CA SER A 277 36.83 4.74 23.61
C SER A 277 37.40 5.56 22.44
N LEU A 278 38.29 4.96 21.62
CA LEU A 278 39.04 5.65 20.56
C LEU A 278 38.50 5.35 19.14
N LEU A 279 37.48 4.50 19.01
CA LEU A 279 36.92 4.10 17.73
C LEU A 279 35.84 5.10 17.27
N SER A 280 36.05 5.71 16.11
CA SER A 280 35.07 6.64 15.51
C SER A 280 33.91 5.90 14.82
N LYS A 281 32.71 6.50 14.81
CA LYS A 281 31.52 6.01 14.09
C LYS A 281 31.79 5.74 12.59
N ARG A 282 32.49 6.65 11.90
CA ARG A 282 32.87 6.50 10.48
C ARG A 282 33.92 5.41 10.25
N GLY A 283 34.88 5.30 11.15
CA GLY A 283 35.89 4.25 11.11
C GLY A 283 35.29 2.85 11.26
N LEU A 284 34.32 2.69 12.17
CA LEU A 284 33.56 1.45 12.30
C LEU A 284 32.86 1.07 10.98
N ALA A 285 32.22 2.02 10.29
CA ALA A 285 31.62 1.76 8.98
C ALA A 285 32.64 1.29 7.95
N HIS A 286 33.83 1.91 7.93
CA HIS A 286 34.92 1.50 7.04
C HIS A 286 35.40 0.06 7.31
N VAL A 287 35.50 -0.32 8.58
CA VAL A 287 35.86 -1.68 9.00
C VAL A 287 34.79 -2.68 8.53
N LEU A 288 33.51 -2.38 8.80
CA LEU A 288 32.40 -3.29 8.44
C LEU A 288 32.26 -3.51 6.93
N ARG A 289 32.58 -2.51 6.09
CA ARG A 289 32.59 -2.68 4.62
C ARG A 289 33.59 -3.75 4.14
N LYS A 290 34.63 -4.04 4.92
CA LYS A 290 35.63 -5.08 4.61
C LYS A 290 35.24 -6.47 5.13
N CYS A 291 34.08 -6.61 5.77
CA CYS A 291 33.58 -7.86 6.36
C CYS A 291 32.29 -8.36 5.65
N PRO A 292 32.32 -8.74 4.35
CA PRO A 292 31.11 -9.09 3.60
C PRO A 292 30.42 -10.39 4.07
N SER A 293 31.16 -11.29 4.73
CA SER A 293 30.65 -12.60 5.18
C SER A 293 30.02 -12.58 6.57
N LEU A 294 29.82 -11.38 7.14
CA LEU A 294 29.36 -11.22 8.51
C LEU A 294 27.90 -11.71 8.66
N VAL A 295 27.66 -12.59 9.62
CA VAL A 295 26.35 -13.18 9.92
C VAL A 295 25.78 -12.61 11.21
N GLU A 296 26.64 -12.39 12.20
CA GLU A 296 26.27 -11.90 13.53
C GLU A 296 27.15 -10.71 13.93
N LEU A 297 26.50 -9.60 14.26
CA LEU A 297 27.17 -8.38 14.71
C LEU A 297 26.61 -7.90 16.04
N ARG A 298 27.48 -7.78 17.05
CA ARG A 298 27.16 -7.24 18.37
C ARG A 298 28.04 -6.04 18.67
N ILE A 299 27.45 -4.87 18.84
CA ILE A 299 28.20 -3.62 19.10
C ILE A 299 27.54 -2.84 20.24
N GLY A 300 28.32 -2.39 21.21
CA GLY A 300 27.80 -1.52 22.27
C GLY A 300 28.84 -1.06 23.27
N GLY A 301 28.40 -0.54 24.41
CA GLY A 301 29.26 0.11 25.39
C GLY A 301 29.27 1.63 25.23
N SER A 302 28.91 2.33 26.31
CA SER A 302 29.13 3.79 26.42
C SER A 302 30.54 4.18 25.91
N TRP A 303 30.64 5.27 25.14
CA TRP A 303 31.88 5.94 24.69
C TRP A 303 32.49 5.63 23.31
N PHE A 304 31.71 5.46 22.23
CA PHE A 304 32.25 5.63 20.86
C PHE A 304 32.62 7.11 20.57
N GLY A 305 33.67 7.63 21.21
CA GLY A 305 34.30 8.93 20.94
C GLY A 305 33.36 10.08 20.55
N ALA A 306 32.23 10.24 21.23
CA ALA A 306 31.16 11.12 20.76
C ALA A 306 31.49 12.60 21.01
N LYS A 307 31.67 13.37 19.92
CA LYS A 307 31.29 14.78 19.91
C LYS A 307 29.77 14.85 19.73
N GLU A 308 29.08 15.77 20.41
CA GLU A 308 27.62 15.95 20.30
C GLU A 308 27.11 16.13 18.86
N GLU A 309 27.97 16.59 17.95
CA GLU A 309 27.63 16.80 16.52
C GLU A 309 27.40 15.49 15.74
N ASP A 310 27.90 14.34 16.21
CA ASP A 310 27.83 13.04 15.52
C ASP A 310 26.53 12.24 15.79
N ASP A 311 25.56 12.79 16.53
CA ASP A 311 24.28 12.13 16.84
C ASP A 311 23.23 12.23 15.72
N LYS A 312 23.48 13.00 14.67
CA LYS A 312 22.60 13.09 13.49
C LYS A 312 22.91 12.08 12.39
N HIS A 313 24.06 11.41 12.44
CA HIS A 313 24.53 10.52 11.39
C HIS A 313 24.56 9.06 11.86
N PHE A 314 23.82 8.19 11.17
CA PHE A 314 23.67 6.77 11.50
C PHE A 314 24.49 5.92 10.52
N PRO A 315 25.79 5.70 10.79
CA PRO A 315 26.73 5.13 9.81
C PRO A 315 26.40 3.69 9.40
N LEU A 316 25.66 2.93 10.22
CA LEU A 316 25.29 1.56 9.87
C LEU A 316 24.26 1.49 8.75
N ASN A 317 23.40 2.50 8.60
CA ASN A 317 22.38 2.52 7.54
C ASN A 317 23.02 2.42 6.14
N ASP A 318 24.19 3.03 5.96
CA ASP A 318 24.93 3.02 4.69
C ASP A 318 25.67 1.70 4.42
N VAL A 319 25.94 0.92 5.47
CA VAL A 319 26.73 -0.31 5.38
C VAL A 319 25.85 -1.56 5.28
N LEU A 320 24.65 -1.52 5.86
CA LEU A 320 23.70 -2.63 5.84
C LEU A 320 23.39 -3.19 4.43
N PRO A 321 23.28 -2.38 3.35
CA PRO A 321 23.09 -2.93 1.99
C PRO A 321 24.23 -3.82 1.50
N ILE A 322 25.45 -3.62 2.03
CA ILE A 322 26.65 -4.37 1.64
C ILE A 322 26.72 -5.70 2.41
N LEU A 323 26.17 -5.75 3.62
CA LEU A 323 26.17 -6.92 4.51
C LEU A 323 25.00 -7.86 4.23
N THR A 324 24.96 -8.45 3.03
CA THR A 324 23.84 -9.28 2.56
C THR A 324 23.60 -10.57 3.37
N ARG A 325 24.60 -11.04 4.12
CA ARG A 325 24.54 -12.27 4.94
C ARG A 325 24.20 -12.02 6.41
N LEU A 326 24.04 -10.76 6.82
CA LEU A 326 23.80 -10.39 8.20
C LEU A 326 22.39 -10.81 8.63
N LYS A 327 22.29 -11.65 9.66
CA LYS A 327 21.01 -12.15 10.21
C LYS A 327 20.72 -11.60 11.60
N ILE A 328 21.74 -11.51 12.44
CA ILE A 328 21.62 -11.11 13.84
C ILE A 328 22.36 -9.80 14.04
N LEU A 329 21.64 -8.77 14.48
CA LEU A 329 22.19 -7.44 14.74
C LEU A 329 21.80 -6.96 16.14
N HIS A 330 22.81 -6.77 17.00
CA HIS A 330 22.66 -6.28 18.37
C HIS A 330 23.44 -4.97 18.50
N ILE A 331 22.77 -3.87 18.77
CA ILE A 331 23.38 -2.53 18.84
C ILE A 331 22.95 -1.78 20.11
N SER A 332 23.90 -1.14 20.79
CA SER A 332 23.66 -0.15 21.84
C SER A 332 24.04 1.26 21.34
N GLY A 333 23.18 2.26 21.57
CA GLY A 333 23.44 3.69 21.26
C GLY A 333 23.03 4.18 19.86
N SER A 334 23.41 5.43 19.53
CA SER A 334 23.05 6.17 18.31
C SER A 334 23.84 5.76 17.05
N LEU A 335 23.84 4.47 16.74
CA LEU A 335 24.59 3.89 15.61
C LEU A 335 23.71 3.50 14.41
N ILE A 336 22.43 3.23 14.65
CA ILE A 336 21.43 2.81 13.65
C ILE A 336 20.14 3.62 13.84
N SER A 337 19.45 3.98 12.74
CA SER A 337 18.15 4.63 12.81
C SER A 337 17.00 3.68 12.43
N PRO A 338 15.74 4.01 12.80
CA PRO A 338 14.57 3.25 12.34
C PRO A 338 14.44 3.16 10.82
N SER A 339 15.02 4.10 10.07
CA SER A 339 15.05 4.09 8.60
C SER A 339 15.82 2.91 8.01
N ALA A 340 16.67 2.24 8.80
CA ALA A 340 17.32 0.99 8.37
C ALA A 340 16.31 -0.10 8.01
N LEU A 341 15.10 -0.08 8.60
CA LEU A 341 14.01 -1.01 8.28
C LEU A 341 13.45 -0.80 6.87
N GLU A 342 13.58 0.40 6.30
CA GLU A 342 13.11 0.72 4.94
C GLU A 342 13.99 0.08 3.85
N ILE A 343 15.19 -0.43 4.19
CA ILE A 343 16.17 -0.95 3.24
C ILE A 343 15.79 -2.38 2.80
N PRO A 344 15.42 -2.60 1.52
CA PRO A 344 14.84 -3.88 1.06
C PRO A 344 15.85 -5.04 0.98
N THR A 345 17.15 -4.77 1.00
CA THR A 345 18.21 -5.78 0.86
C THR A 345 18.57 -6.48 2.18
N VAL A 346 18.03 -6.02 3.31
CA VAL A 346 18.45 -6.41 4.65
C VAL A 346 17.47 -7.45 5.22
N ALA A 347 17.86 -8.72 5.20
CA ALA A 347 17.06 -9.84 5.72
C ALA A 347 17.44 -10.20 7.17
N LEU A 348 17.27 -9.26 8.09
CA LEU A 348 17.54 -9.49 9.51
C LEU A 348 16.50 -10.44 10.12
N SER A 349 16.96 -11.49 10.80
CA SER A 349 16.09 -12.36 11.59
C SER A 349 15.87 -11.82 13.00
N HIS A 350 16.89 -11.16 13.57
CA HIS A 350 16.86 -10.58 14.91
C HIS A 350 17.54 -9.21 14.93
N LEU A 351 16.81 -8.19 15.37
CA LEU A 351 17.31 -6.84 15.58
C LEU A 351 17.05 -6.42 17.03
N PHE A 352 18.12 -6.23 17.79
CA PHE A 352 18.07 -5.73 19.16
C PHE A 352 18.76 -4.37 19.24
N VAL A 353 17.98 -3.33 19.55
CA VAL A 353 18.49 -1.96 19.72
C VAL A 353 18.23 -1.53 21.15
N HIS A 354 19.28 -1.07 21.85
CA HIS A 354 19.18 -0.58 23.22
C HIS A 354 19.74 0.84 23.38
N ALA A 355 19.21 1.61 24.34
CA ALA A 355 19.66 2.95 24.70
C ALA A 355 19.83 3.94 23.52
N CYS A 356 18.94 3.89 22.52
CA CYS A 356 18.96 4.80 21.38
C CYS A 356 17.71 5.70 21.37
N ALA A 357 17.87 7.00 21.62
CA ALA A 357 16.77 7.96 21.68
C ALA A 357 15.99 8.09 20.35
N ALA A 358 16.61 7.75 19.22
CA ALA A 358 15.98 7.79 17.90
C ALA A 358 14.96 6.66 17.67
N TRP A 359 15.00 5.59 18.47
CA TRP A 359 14.09 4.44 18.35
C TRP A 359 12.88 4.61 19.28
N THR A 360 11.98 5.51 18.90
CA THR A 360 10.67 5.64 19.57
C THR A 360 9.64 4.69 18.94
N PRO A 361 8.61 4.24 19.70
CA PRO A 361 7.51 3.45 19.13
C PRO A 361 6.87 4.12 17.92
N SER A 362 6.77 5.46 17.92
CA SER A 362 6.24 6.25 16.80
C SER A 362 7.15 6.23 15.57
N ALA A 363 8.47 6.33 15.72
CA ALA A 363 9.42 6.32 14.60
C ALA A 363 9.53 4.92 13.97
N VAL A 364 9.48 3.87 14.80
CA VAL A 364 9.41 2.47 14.34
C VAL A 364 8.11 2.23 13.59
N HIS A 365 6.97 2.66 14.16
CA HIS A 365 5.68 2.53 13.49
C HIS A 365 5.62 3.33 12.18
N ALA A 366 6.19 4.53 12.11
CA ALA A 366 6.27 5.32 10.87
C ALA A 366 7.13 4.67 9.79
N SER A 367 8.18 3.95 10.17
CA SER A 367 9.05 3.23 9.22
C SER A 367 8.36 1.94 8.76
N LEU A 368 7.72 1.20 9.66
CA LEU A 368 6.93 0.00 9.35
C LEU A 368 5.66 0.30 8.54
N SER A 369 5.00 1.44 8.79
CA SER A 369 3.82 1.85 8.03
C SER A 369 4.19 2.22 6.59
N LYS A 370 5.35 2.85 6.36
CA LYS A 370 5.87 3.05 5.00
C LYS A 370 6.14 1.73 4.30
N ILE A 371 6.71 0.74 4.98
CA ILE A 371 6.92 -0.63 4.45
C ILE A 371 5.56 -1.27 4.09
N SER A 372 4.57 -1.13 4.98
CA SER A 372 3.18 -1.56 4.76
C SER A 372 2.54 -0.89 3.55
N HIS A 373 2.74 0.42 3.35
CA HIS A 373 2.23 1.15 2.20
C HIS A 373 2.97 0.82 0.88
N THR A 374 4.21 0.30 0.94
CA THR A 374 4.93 -0.21 -0.24
C THR A 374 4.60 -1.66 -0.60
N SER A 375 4.07 -2.45 0.34
CA SER A 375 3.54 -3.79 0.08
C SER A 375 2.12 -3.68 -0.49
N LYS A 376 1.91 -3.95 -1.79
CA LYS A 376 0.55 -4.05 -2.36
C LYS A 376 -0.30 -4.98 -1.47
N ILE A 377 -1.39 -4.48 -0.92
CA ILE A 377 -2.34 -5.25 -0.08
C ILE A 377 -2.84 -6.44 -0.89
N SER A 378 -2.89 -7.62 -0.26
CA SER A 378 -3.34 -8.83 -0.95
C SER A 378 -4.86 -8.85 -1.08
N LEU A 379 -5.38 -9.49 -2.13
CA LEU A 379 -6.83 -9.59 -2.32
C LEU A 379 -7.50 -10.46 -1.23
N ALA A 380 -6.79 -11.47 -0.72
CA ALA A 380 -7.22 -12.26 0.44
C ALA A 380 -7.40 -11.40 1.70
N GLU A 381 -6.54 -10.41 1.92
CA GLU A 381 -6.68 -9.45 3.03
C GLU A 381 -7.94 -8.59 2.86
N TYR A 382 -8.27 -8.13 1.64
CA TYR A 382 -9.53 -7.41 1.41
C TYR A 382 -10.75 -8.26 1.73
N PHE A 383 -10.78 -9.53 1.29
CA PHE A 383 -11.88 -10.45 1.55
C PHE A 383 -12.06 -10.73 3.04
N PHE A 384 -10.97 -10.98 3.76
CA PHE A 384 -11.01 -11.22 5.20
C PHE A 384 -11.64 -10.04 5.96
N TRP A 385 -11.17 -8.81 5.69
CA TRP A 385 -11.71 -7.63 6.36
C TRP A 385 -13.14 -7.29 5.95
N ALA A 386 -13.49 -7.53 4.68
CA ALA A 386 -14.85 -7.33 4.19
C ALA A 386 -15.84 -8.31 4.85
N GLU A 387 -15.49 -9.60 4.93
CA GLU A 387 -16.34 -10.62 5.56
C GLU A 387 -16.61 -10.32 7.04
N ARG A 388 -15.56 -9.91 7.76
CA ARG A 388 -15.67 -9.51 9.17
C ARG A 388 -16.55 -8.27 9.36
N GLN A 389 -16.42 -7.29 8.46
CA GLN A 389 -17.30 -6.13 8.44
C GLN A 389 -18.77 -6.52 8.19
N ARG A 390 -19.05 -7.46 7.27
CA ARG A 390 -20.43 -7.96 7.03
C ARG A 390 -20.98 -8.74 8.22
N ALA A 391 -20.15 -9.52 8.90
CA ALA A 391 -20.56 -10.22 10.12
C ALA A 391 -20.89 -9.25 11.27
N ARG A 392 -20.19 -8.11 11.35
CA ARG A 392 -20.52 -7.02 12.30
C ARG A 392 -21.82 -6.31 11.92
N GLU A 393 -21.93 -5.88 10.66
CA GLU A 393 -23.14 -5.20 10.18
C GLU A 393 -24.38 -6.06 10.39
N LYS A 394 -24.30 -7.39 10.20
CA LYS A 394 -25.38 -8.36 10.51
C LYS A 394 -25.72 -8.48 12.00
N ARG A 395 -24.82 -8.14 12.92
CA ARG A 395 -25.08 -8.13 14.37
C ARG A 395 -25.76 -6.84 14.82
N ASP A 396 -25.47 -5.72 14.17
CA ASP A 396 -26.12 -4.41 14.42
C ASP A 396 -27.65 -4.42 14.15
N THR A 397 -28.27 -5.52 13.70
CA THR A 397 -29.73 -5.59 13.46
C THR A 397 -30.60 -5.57 14.70
N THR A 398 -30.05 -5.86 15.88
CA THR A 398 -30.82 -5.95 17.13
C THR A 398 -31.16 -4.57 17.72
N VAL A 399 -30.56 -3.50 17.20
CA VAL A 399 -30.82 -2.12 17.65
C VAL A 399 -31.21 -1.28 16.44
N THR A 400 -32.30 -0.51 16.56
CA THR A 400 -32.83 0.49 15.60
C THR A 400 -33.70 0.03 14.43
N SER A 401 -34.98 -0.28 14.73
CA SER A 401 -36.16 0.17 13.96
C SER A 401 -36.93 1.30 14.69
N GLN A 402 -36.28 2.01 15.61
CA GLN A 402 -36.92 3.00 16.47
C GLN A 402 -37.31 4.36 15.83
N PRO A 403 -36.64 4.94 14.81
CA PRO A 403 -36.96 6.33 14.44
C PRO A 403 -38.32 6.49 13.75
N LEU A 404 -38.79 5.49 13.00
CA LEU A 404 -40.10 5.52 12.34
C LEU A 404 -41.23 5.01 13.25
N ALA A 405 -40.93 4.05 14.14
CA ALA A 405 -41.87 3.54 15.14
C ALA A 405 -42.19 4.59 16.22
N ASP A 406 -41.24 5.47 16.53
CA ASP A 406 -41.41 6.54 17.52
C ASP A 406 -42.16 7.75 16.95
N VAL A 407 -42.00 8.04 15.65
CA VAL A 407 -42.86 9.01 14.94
C VAL A 407 -44.29 8.47 14.82
N GLY A 408 -44.46 7.18 14.50
CA GLY A 408 -45.77 6.52 14.50
C GLY A 408 -46.45 6.50 15.87
N ARG A 409 -45.69 6.28 16.95
CA ARG A 409 -46.20 6.36 18.33
C ARG A 409 -46.46 7.79 18.80
N ALA A 410 -45.68 8.78 18.36
CA ALA A 410 -45.94 10.19 18.66
C ALA A 410 -47.19 10.73 17.95
N ILE A 411 -47.48 10.25 16.73
CA ILE A 411 -48.71 10.58 16.00
C ILE A 411 -49.91 9.84 16.60
N LYS A 412 -49.76 8.56 16.95
CA LYS A 412 -50.83 7.76 17.58
C LYS A 412 -51.14 8.23 19.01
N GLY A 413 -50.14 8.66 19.76
CA GLY A 413 -50.28 9.20 21.12
C GLY A 413 -50.85 10.62 21.18
N LYS A 414 -50.86 11.37 20.07
CA LYS A 414 -51.56 12.66 19.96
C LYS A 414 -53.04 12.51 19.60
N ILE A 415 -53.48 11.34 19.13
CA ILE A 415 -54.88 11.07 18.78
C ILE A 415 -55.66 10.49 19.96
N THR A 416 -54.99 9.86 20.94
CA THR A 416 -55.63 9.27 22.13
C THR A 416 -55.62 10.15 23.37
N LYS A 417 -55.04 11.36 23.33
CA LYS A 417 -54.99 12.29 24.45
C LYS A 417 -56.08 13.37 24.35
N SER A 418 -57.32 12.90 24.20
CA SER A 418 -58.53 13.67 24.45
C SER A 418 -59.52 12.78 25.19
N GLU A 419 -59.15 12.34 26.40
CA GLU A 419 -60.10 11.99 27.46
C GLU A 419 -59.37 11.68 28.78
N LYS A 420 -59.84 12.35 29.84
CA LYS A 420 -59.66 12.12 31.29
C LYS A 420 -58.30 12.40 31.94
N GLY A 421 -58.40 13.11 33.07
CA GLY A 421 -57.30 13.57 33.91
C GLY A 421 -57.28 12.96 35.32
N SER A 422 -56.63 13.75 36.19
CA SER A 422 -56.41 13.71 37.66
C SER A 422 -55.40 12.71 38.25
N ASP A 423 -54.42 13.29 38.99
CA ASP A 423 -53.56 12.87 40.14
C ASP A 423 -53.05 11.41 40.20
N ASP A 424 -51.82 11.08 40.61
CA ASP A 424 -51.09 11.50 41.81
C ASP A 424 -49.60 11.08 41.72
N GLY A 425 -48.76 11.56 42.63
CA GLY A 425 -47.29 11.52 42.56
C GLY A 425 -46.59 10.17 42.71
N SER A 426 -45.38 10.08 42.13
CA SER A 426 -44.18 9.49 42.77
C SER A 426 -42.97 9.68 41.85
N ASP A 427 -41.90 10.24 42.43
CA ASP A 427 -40.57 10.31 41.84
C ASP A 427 -40.02 8.90 41.60
N HIS A 428 -39.82 8.53 40.33
CA HIS A 428 -38.86 7.50 39.96
C HIS A 428 -37.92 8.03 38.87
N LYS A 429 -36.73 8.45 39.31
CA LYS A 429 -35.52 8.42 38.50
C LYS A 429 -35.34 7.00 37.96
N VAL A 430 -35.55 6.81 36.66
CA VAL A 430 -35.04 5.64 35.95
C VAL A 430 -33.73 6.06 35.28
N SER A 431 -32.65 5.87 36.03
CA SER A 431 -31.34 5.58 35.49
C SER A 431 -31.51 4.42 34.50
N ALA A 432 -31.20 4.63 33.22
CA ALA A 432 -31.08 3.54 32.28
C ALA A 432 -29.81 2.76 32.63
N GLU A 433 -29.95 1.78 33.53
CA GLU A 433 -29.02 0.67 33.63
C GLU A 433 -28.99 -0.06 32.29
N VAL A 434 -27.80 -0.09 31.70
CA VAL A 434 -27.47 -1.03 30.64
C VAL A 434 -27.59 -2.42 31.26
N GLN A 435 -28.67 -3.13 30.98
CA GLN A 435 -28.73 -4.56 31.24
C GLN A 435 -27.74 -5.24 30.29
N ASP A 436 -26.58 -5.57 30.84
CA ASP A 436 -25.67 -6.57 30.32
C ASP A 436 -26.46 -7.88 30.18
N ALA A 437 -26.72 -8.26 28.93
CA ALA A 437 -27.15 -9.61 28.60
C ALA A 437 -25.88 -10.47 28.45
N ASP A 438 -25.73 -11.42 29.36
CA ASP A 438 -24.62 -12.36 29.45
C ASP A 438 -24.23 -13.03 28.13
N GLY A 439 -22.92 -13.00 27.83
CA GLY A 439 -22.26 -14.22 27.33
C GLY A 439 -21.51 -14.20 26.01
N VAL A 440 -21.00 -13.08 25.48
CA VAL A 440 -19.67 -12.96 24.82
C VAL A 440 -19.25 -11.49 24.90
N PRO A 441 -18.10 -11.14 25.48
CA PRO A 441 -17.65 -9.76 25.49
C PRO A 441 -17.50 -9.24 24.06
N ASP A 442 -18.16 -8.12 23.76
CA ASP A 442 -17.94 -7.33 22.56
C ASP A 442 -16.46 -6.92 22.55
N GLU A 443 -15.59 -7.69 21.90
CA GLU A 443 -14.21 -7.29 21.66
C GLU A 443 -14.20 -6.06 20.73
N PRO A 444 -13.81 -4.85 21.21
CA PRO A 444 -13.56 -3.72 20.33
C PRO A 444 -12.17 -3.85 19.68
N SER A 445 -11.40 -4.88 19.99
CA SER A 445 -9.95 -4.94 19.81
C SER A 445 -9.52 -5.51 18.45
N GLY A 446 -10.12 -6.61 17.97
CA GLY A 446 -9.58 -7.38 16.84
C GLY A 446 -9.39 -6.66 15.49
N ASP A 447 -10.27 -5.72 15.12
CA ASP A 447 -10.22 -5.05 13.81
C ASP A 447 -9.36 -3.79 13.81
N LEU A 448 -9.16 -3.24 15.00
CA LEU A 448 -8.36 -2.05 15.27
C LEU A 448 -6.92 -2.42 15.69
N VAL A 449 -6.63 -3.72 15.90
CA VAL A 449 -5.26 -4.21 16.18
C VAL A 449 -4.32 -3.79 15.04
N GLY A 450 -3.30 -3.02 15.43
CA GLY A 450 -2.23 -2.56 14.54
C GLY A 450 -2.53 -1.26 13.78
N LEU A 451 -3.68 -0.61 14.02
CA LEU A 451 -3.97 0.74 13.53
C LEU A 451 -3.46 1.79 14.53
N SER A 452 -2.90 2.88 14.03
CA SER A 452 -2.49 4.03 14.86
C SER A 452 -3.72 4.68 15.52
N PRO A 453 -3.57 5.39 16.66
CA PRO A 453 -4.69 6.10 17.30
C PRO A 453 -5.44 7.04 16.33
N TYR A 454 -4.71 7.67 15.41
CA TYR A 454 -5.28 8.50 14.35
C TYR A 454 -6.11 7.71 13.35
N GLU A 455 -5.68 6.50 12.97
CA GLU A 455 -6.44 5.66 12.04
C GLU A 455 -7.68 5.05 12.69
N VAL A 456 -7.62 4.75 14.00
CA VAL A 456 -8.80 4.35 14.79
C VAL A 456 -9.81 5.49 14.82
N GLU A 457 -9.39 6.71 15.20
CA GLU A 457 -10.24 7.90 15.16
C GLU A 457 -10.83 8.14 13.76
N LEU A 458 -10.04 7.91 12.70
CA LEU A 458 -10.49 8.04 11.33
C LEU A 458 -11.52 6.96 10.94
N CYS A 459 -11.38 5.73 11.46
CA CYS A 459 -12.35 4.66 11.26
C CYS A 459 -13.67 4.96 11.98
N ASP A 460 -13.61 5.48 13.20
CA ASP A 460 -14.77 5.88 13.98
C ASP A 460 -15.47 7.09 13.37
N ALA A 461 -14.70 8.09 12.92
CA ALA A 461 -15.22 9.24 12.19
C ALA A 461 -15.90 8.82 10.89
N ARG A 462 -15.31 7.90 10.11
CA ARG A 462 -15.94 7.35 8.90
C ARG A 462 -17.23 6.60 9.21
N ARG A 463 -17.27 5.85 10.31
CA ARG A 463 -18.49 5.15 10.74
C ARG A 463 -19.60 6.13 11.09
N ALA A 464 -19.28 7.22 11.79
CA ALA A 464 -20.23 8.27 12.12
C ALA A 464 -20.78 9.00 10.87
N LEU A 465 -20.03 9.04 9.77
CA LEU A 465 -20.47 9.63 8.51
C LEU A 465 -21.44 8.74 7.71
N ARG A 466 -21.47 7.42 7.95
CA ARG A 466 -22.39 6.49 7.26
C ARG A 466 -23.81 6.57 7.84
N VAL A 467 -24.58 7.56 7.40
CA VAL A 467 -25.95 7.83 7.90
C VAL A 467 -27.06 7.49 6.91
N ALA A 468 -26.76 7.17 5.64
CA ALA A 468 -27.81 6.95 4.64
C ALA A 468 -28.55 5.62 4.87
N GLY A 469 -29.89 5.69 4.88
CA GLY A 469 -30.78 4.53 4.88
C GLY A 469 -31.26 4.17 3.47
N TRP A 470 -31.91 3.00 3.33
CA TRP A 470 -32.39 2.49 2.03
C TRP A 470 -33.37 3.45 1.33
N ALA A 471 -34.20 4.20 2.09
CA ALA A 471 -35.14 5.16 1.53
C ALA A 471 -34.44 6.39 0.93
N THR A 472 -33.38 6.90 1.58
CA THR A 472 -32.56 7.98 1.02
C THR A 472 -31.90 7.55 -0.28
N ILE A 473 -31.43 6.29 -0.34
CA ILE A 473 -30.83 5.72 -1.54
C ILE A 473 -31.85 5.57 -2.68
N PHE A 474 -33.08 5.15 -2.39
CA PHE A 474 -34.17 5.13 -3.36
C PHE A 474 -34.33 6.51 -4.04
N TYR A 475 -34.42 7.59 -3.26
CA TYR A 475 -34.55 8.95 -3.81
C TYR A 475 -33.30 9.40 -4.57
N LEU A 476 -32.10 9.04 -4.10
CA LEU A 476 -30.85 9.39 -4.77
C LEU A 476 -30.68 8.68 -6.12
N ILE A 477 -30.98 7.39 -6.20
CA ILE A 477 -30.98 6.62 -7.46
C ILE A 477 -32.06 7.17 -8.39
N THR A 478 -33.26 7.39 -7.87
CA THR A 478 -34.36 7.93 -8.68
C THR A 478 -34.02 9.32 -9.19
N THR A 479 -33.38 10.19 -8.42
CA THR A 479 -32.98 11.53 -8.88
C THR A 479 -31.90 11.47 -9.98
N ASP A 480 -30.97 10.53 -9.86
CA ASP A 480 -29.86 10.37 -10.81
C ASP A 480 -30.36 9.89 -12.17
N ILE A 481 -31.29 8.93 -12.15
CA ILE A 481 -31.72 8.23 -13.35
C ILE A 481 -32.99 8.86 -13.93
N LEU A 482 -33.99 9.23 -13.11
CA LEU A 482 -35.33 9.63 -13.57
C LEU A 482 -35.31 10.93 -14.39
N GLY A 483 -35.28 10.79 -15.70
CA GLY A 483 -35.45 11.88 -16.68
C GLY A 483 -35.99 11.34 -18.01
N PRO A 484 -37.27 10.91 -18.09
CA PRO A 484 -37.81 10.20 -19.24
C PRO A 484 -37.96 11.05 -20.51
N PHE A 485 -37.48 12.30 -20.51
CA PHE A 485 -37.73 13.27 -21.57
C PHE A 485 -37.20 12.84 -22.95
N ASN A 486 -36.18 11.97 -22.97
CA ASN A 486 -35.62 11.40 -24.19
C ASN A 486 -36.22 10.01 -24.56
N ALA A 487 -37.01 9.41 -23.67
CA ALA A 487 -37.59 8.08 -23.90
C ALA A 487 -38.55 8.04 -25.10
N PRO A 488 -39.43 9.03 -25.32
CA PRO A 488 -40.27 9.08 -26.51
C PRO A 488 -39.46 9.11 -27.81
N TYR A 489 -38.37 9.88 -27.85
CA TYR A 489 -37.50 9.98 -29.02
C TYR A 489 -36.79 8.65 -29.32
N ALA A 490 -36.33 7.95 -28.28
CA ALA A 490 -35.72 6.64 -28.44
C ALA A 490 -36.73 5.60 -29.00
N ILE A 491 -37.98 5.64 -28.55
CA ILE A 491 -39.06 4.81 -29.11
C ILE A 491 -39.37 5.24 -30.56
N ALA A 492 -39.41 6.54 -30.86
CA ALA A 492 -39.65 7.05 -32.20
C ALA A 492 -38.55 6.68 -33.21
N SER A 493 -37.34 6.37 -32.75
CA SER A 493 -36.22 5.97 -33.62
C SER A 493 -36.29 4.51 -34.08
N MET A 494 -36.94 3.63 -33.31
CA MET A 494 -37.01 2.18 -33.62
C MET A 494 -38.44 1.69 -33.90
N GLY A 495 -39.45 2.40 -33.41
CA GLY A 495 -40.85 2.00 -33.44
C GLY A 495 -41.35 1.49 -32.10
N LEU A 496 -42.68 1.43 -31.96
CA LEU A 496 -43.34 1.12 -30.69
C LEU A 496 -42.95 -0.26 -30.14
N GLY A 497 -42.95 -1.29 -30.99
CA GLY A 497 -42.67 -2.67 -30.60
C GLY A 497 -41.24 -2.88 -30.07
N PRO A 498 -40.20 -2.70 -30.91
CA PRO A 498 -38.82 -2.87 -30.47
C PRO A 498 -38.44 -1.86 -29.39
N GLY A 499 -39.03 -0.65 -29.41
CA GLY A 499 -38.76 0.37 -28.39
C GLY A 499 -39.16 -0.06 -26.99
N ILE A 500 -40.39 -0.58 -26.82
CA ILE A 500 -40.87 -1.08 -25.52
C ILE A 500 -40.05 -2.29 -25.07
N ALA A 501 -39.82 -3.25 -25.97
CA ALA A 501 -39.08 -4.47 -25.64
C ALA A 501 -37.66 -4.16 -25.16
N LEU A 502 -36.94 -3.29 -25.87
CA LEU A 502 -35.57 -2.92 -25.52
C LEU A 502 -35.49 -2.10 -24.24
N TYR A 503 -36.44 -1.19 -23.97
CA TYR A 503 -36.52 -0.48 -22.69
C TYR A 503 -36.65 -1.45 -21.50
N VAL A 504 -37.53 -2.45 -21.61
CA VAL A 504 -37.71 -3.47 -20.56
C VAL A 504 -36.45 -4.32 -20.40
N ILE A 505 -35.87 -4.81 -21.51
CA ILE A 505 -34.67 -5.65 -21.47
C ILE A 505 -33.50 -4.89 -20.86
N PHE A 506 -33.18 -3.68 -21.32
CA PHE A 506 -32.09 -2.89 -20.76
C PHE A 506 -32.35 -2.48 -19.31
N GLY A 507 -33.61 -2.25 -18.93
CA GLY A 507 -34.00 -1.98 -17.54
C GLY A 507 -33.78 -3.18 -16.61
N ILE A 508 -34.16 -4.39 -17.03
CA ILE A 508 -33.94 -5.64 -16.28
C ILE A 508 -32.45 -5.95 -16.20
N VAL A 509 -31.73 -5.82 -17.32
CA VAL A 509 -30.30 -6.06 -17.37
C VAL A 509 -29.54 -5.07 -16.49
N ALA A 510 -29.93 -3.78 -16.49
CA ALA A 510 -29.38 -2.76 -15.60
C ALA A 510 -29.60 -3.10 -14.11
N PHE A 511 -30.77 -3.68 -13.77
CA PHE A 511 -31.04 -4.18 -12.43
C PHE A 511 -30.09 -5.33 -12.04
N ILE A 512 -29.90 -6.31 -12.93
CA ILE A 512 -29.00 -7.45 -12.72
C ILE A 512 -27.56 -6.95 -12.50
N THR A 513 -27.09 -6.02 -13.32
CA THR A 513 -25.75 -5.45 -13.18
C THR A 513 -25.61 -4.61 -11.92
N GLY A 514 -26.67 -3.92 -11.49
CA GLY A 514 -26.72 -3.25 -10.18
C GLY A 514 -26.58 -4.23 -9.01
N CYS A 515 -27.23 -5.40 -9.10
CA CYS A 515 -27.06 -6.48 -8.13
C CYS A 515 -25.63 -7.05 -8.11
N MET A 516 -24.98 -7.17 -9.29
CA MET A 516 -23.56 -7.57 -9.39
C MET A 516 -22.65 -6.55 -8.70
N LEU A 517 -22.84 -5.25 -8.96
CA LEU A 517 -22.11 -4.16 -8.33
C LEU A 517 -22.25 -4.17 -6.80
N ASN A 518 -23.47 -4.37 -6.30
CA ASN A 518 -23.70 -4.53 -4.87
C ASN A 518 -22.94 -5.73 -4.30
N ASN A 519 -23.00 -6.89 -4.97
CA ASN A 519 -22.26 -8.08 -4.55
C ASN A 519 -20.74 -7.84 -4.52
N GLN A 520 -20.19 -7.17 -5.54
CA GLN A 520 -18.77 -6.81 -5.59
C GLN A 520 -18.37 -5.87 -4.46
N PHE A 521 -19.18 -4.85 -4.21
CA PHE A 521 -18.96 -3.89 -3.14
C PHE A 521 -18.95 -4.58 -1.78
N LEU A 522 -19.93 -5.45 -1.51
CA LEU A 522 -20.03 -6.16 -0.24
C LEU A 522 -18.80 -7.04 0.06
N HIS A 523 -18.18 -7.62 -0.97
CA HIS A 523 -17.00 -8.49 -0.84
C HIS A 523 -15.67 -7.72 -0.77
N LEU A 524 -15.62 -6.47 -1.25
CA LEU A 524 -14.38 -5.72 -1.32
C LEU A 524 -14.30 -4.62 -0.26
N ASP A 525 -15.41 -4.02 0.16
CA ASP A 525 -15.42 -2.89 1.10
C ASP A 525 -15.27 -3.32 2.57
N SER A 526 -14.47 -2.56 3.33
CA SER A 526 -14.27 -2.70 4.78
C SER A 526 -13.93 -1.35 5.41
N ILE A 527 -14.10 -1.19 6.73
CA ILE A 527 -13.75 0.05 7.44
C ILE A 527 -12.25 0.38 7.33
N ARG A 528 -11.40 -0.67 7.41
CA ARG A 528 -9.94 -0.57 7.27
C ARG A 528 -9.54 -0.17 5.85
N TYR A 529 -10.15 -0.80 4.85
CA TYR A 529 -9.89 -0.54 3.44
C TYR A 529 -11.17 -0.16 2.69
N PRO A 530 -11.66 1.09 2.84
CA PRO A 530 -12.93 1.51 2.26
C PRO A 530 -12.81 1.64 0.74
N VAL A 531 -13.78 1.09 0.03
CA VAL A 531 -14.00 1.46 -1.38
C VAL A 531 -14.52 2.90 -1.35
N ARG A 532 -14.03 3.79 -2.22
CA ARG A 532 -14.53 5.18 -2.27
C ARG A 532 -15.11 5.54 -3.63
N THR A 533 -14.63 4.87 -4.67
CA THR A 533 -14.97 5.17 -6.06
C THR A 533 -15.20 3.89 -6.83
N PHE A 534 -15.94 3.96 -7.94
CA PHE A 534 -16.06 2.84 -8.87
C PHE A 534 -14.68 2.31 -9.32
N GLY A 535 -13.72 3.22 -9.53
CA GLY A 535 -12.35 2.86 -9.89
C GLY A 535 -11.64 1.98 -8.86
N ASP A 536 -11.98 2.08 -7.56
CA ASP A 536 -11.36 1.24 -6.54
C ASP A 536 -11.78 -0.23 -6.64
N LEU A 537 -12.99 -0.52 -7.15
CA LEU A 537 -13.43 -1.89 -7.43
C LEU A 537 -12.56 -2.52 -8.52
N GLY A 538 -12.40 -1.82 -9.65
CA GLY A 538 -11.51 -2.25 -10.74
C GLY A 538 -10.05 -2.33 -10.30
N GLY A 539 -9.61 -1.39 -9.46
CA GLY A 539 -8.26 -1.33 -8.89
C GLY A 539 -7.90 -2.53 -8.03
N ARG A 540 -8.84 -3.04 -7.24
CA ARG A 540 -8.63 -4.20 -6.37
C ARG A 540 -8.60 -5.51 -7.16
N LEU A 541 -9.40 -5.62 -8.21
CA LEU A 541 -9.54 -6.86 -9.00
C LEU A 541 -8.49 -7.00 -10.11
N PHE A 542 -8.18 -5.92 -10.84
CA PHE A 542 -7.29 -5.91 -12.00
C PHE A 542 -6.03 -5.06 -11.81
N GLY A 543 -5.89 -4.40 -10.66
CA GLY A 543 -4.75 -3.56 -10.34
C GLY A 543 -4.90 -2.11 -10.79
N THR A 544 -3.83 -1.33 -10.56
CA THR A 544 -3.83 0.14 -10.67
C THR A 544 -4.21 0.67 -12.06
N TRP A 545 -3.91 -0.06 -13.14
CA TRP A 545 -4.27 0.36 -14.49
C TRP A 545 -5.79 0.45 -14.68
N MET A 546 -6.55 -0.56 -14.22
CA MET A 546 -8.01 -0.56 -14.32
C MET A 546 -8.63 0.54 -13.46
N ARG A 547 -8.03 0.84 -12.29
CA ARG A 547 -8.44 1.98 -11.45
C ARG A 547 -8.37 3.30 -12.23
N HIS A 548 -7.25 3.55 -12.90
CA HIS A 548 -7.06 4.76 -13.68
C HIS A 548 -8.00 4.81 -14.89
N LEU A 549 -8.19 3.68 -15.58
CA LEU A 549 -9.12 3.59 -16.71
C LEU A 549 -10.56 3.94 -16.29
N CYS A 550 -11.08 3.29 -15.25
CA CYS A 550 -12.43 3.58 -14.73
C CYS A 550 -12.54 5.02 -14.24
N SER A 551 -11.54 5.53 -13.51
CA SER A 551 -11.58 6.90 -13.00
C SER A 551 -11.56 7.94 -14.14
N PHE A 552 -10.79 7.68 -15.20
CA PHE A 552 -10.72 8.52 -16.38
C PHE A 552 -12.03 8.49 -17.18
N LEU A 553 -12.60 7.32 -17.42
CA LEU A 553 -13.89 7.18 -18.11
C LEU A 553 -15.04 7.80 -17.31
N GLN A 554 -15.04 7.65 -15.98
CA GLN A 554 -16.04 8.24 -15.10
C GLN A 554 -15.95 9.77 -15.14
N ALA A 555 -14.72 10.31 -15.13
CA ALA A 555 -14.48 11.74 -15.28
C ALA A 555 -14.97 12.29 -16.64
N ILE A 556 -14.65 11.58 -17.73
CA ILE A 556 -15.14 11.93 -19.07
C ILE A 556 -16.67 11.90 -19.08
N GLN A 557 -17.29 10.84 -18.57
CA GLN A 557 -18.75 10.73 -18.51
C GLN A 557 -19.37 11.93 -17.79
N LEU A 558 -18.87 12.29 -16.62
CA LEU A 558 -19.40 13.40 -15.83
C LEU A 558 -19.23 14.78 -16.50
N ILE A 559 -18.17 14.95 -17.28
CA ILE A 559 -17.97 16.17 -18.09
C ILE A 559 -18.96 16.20 -19.26
N LEU A 560 -19.15 15.06 -19.94
CA LEU A 560 -19.99 14.96 -21.13
C LEU A 560 -21.48 14.94 -20.81
N ASN A 561 -21.87 14.39 -19.66
CA ASN A 561 -23.26 14.34 -19.16
C ASN A 561 -23.75 15.72 -18.67
N ARG A 562 -22.91 16.74 -18.78
CA ARG A 562 -23.23 18.12 -18.43
C ARG A 562 -23.95 18.75 -19.61
N ASP A 563 -25.25 18.48 -19.64
CA ASP A 563 -26.01 18.55 -20.86
C ASP A 563 -26.14 19.97 -21.44
N ARG A 564 -25.89 20.01 -22.75
CA ARG A 564 -26.34 21.04 -23.68
C ARG A 564 -27.86 21.28 -23.60
N SER A 565 -28.65 20.28 -23.18
CA SER A 565 -30.12 20.36 -23.02
C SER A 565 -30.56 21.50 -22.08
N ASN A 566 -29.82 21.73 -20.99
CA ASN A 566 -30.11 22.84 -20.08
C ASN A 566 -29.80 24.19 -20.73
N GLY A 567 -28.72 24.30 -21.49
CA GLY A 567 -28.43 25.48 -22.31
C GLY A 567 -29.52 25.74 -23.37
N GLN A 568 -30.08 24.68 -23.95
CA GLN A 568 -31.23 24.77 -24.85
C GLN A 568 -32.49 25.30 -24.15
N GLY A 569 -32.77 24.86 -22.93
CA GLY A 569 -33.86 25.40 -22.12
C GLY A 569 -33.71 26.90 -21.86
N VAL A 570 -32.51 27.36 -21.50
CA VAL A 570 -32.21 28.80 -21.31
C VAL A 570 -32.40 29.58 -22.61
N ALA A 571 -31.90 29.06 -23.74
CA ALA A 571 -32.05 29.70 -25.05
C ALA A 571 -33.52 29.83 -25.46
N GLN A 572 -34.34 28.82 -25.19
CA GLN A 572 -35.76 28.82 -25.52
C GLN A 572 -36.56 29.78 -24.64
N ILE A 573 -36.26 29.88 -23.34
CA ILE A 573 -36.90 30.88 -22.46
C ILE A 573 -36.57 32.30 -22.92
N ALA A 574 -35.35 32.52 -23.43
CA ALA A 574 -34.93 33.82 -23.96
C ALA A 574 -35.52 34.12 -25.35
N ALA A 575 -35.94 33.11 -26.12
CA ALA A 575 -36.48 33.29 -27.47
C ALA A 575 -37.75 34.14 -27.49
N GLY A 576 -38.56 34.11 -26.42
CA GLY A 576 -39.74 34.96 -26.28
C GLY A 576 -39.46 36.45 -26.01
N HIS A 577 -38.20 36.83 -25.76
CA HIS A 577 -37.79 38.19 -25.38
C HIS A 577 -36.59 38.72 -26.21
N GLY A 578 -36.54 38.39 -27.50
CA GLY A 578 -35.51 38.89 -28.42
C GLY A 578 -34.37 37.91 -28.73
N GLY A 579 -34.35 36.73 -28.08
CA GLY A 579 -33.40 35.65 -28.35
C GLY A 579 -31.96 35.96 -27.90
N ILE A 580 -31.23 34.93 -27.51
CA ILE A 580 -29.78 35.03 -27.25
C ILE A 580 -29.06 33.99 -28.10
N CYS A 581 -27.80 34.24 -28.43
CA CYS A 581 -27.01 33.22 -29.10
C CYS A 581 -26.92 31.96 -28.25
N PHE A 582 -27.10 30.79 -28.88
CA PHE A 582 -27.11 29.51 -28.18
C PHE A 582 -25.85 29.29 -27.32
N SER A 583 -24.66 29.68 -27.83
CA SER A 583 -23.43 29.58 -27.04
C SER A 583 -23.46 30.44 -25.76
N VAL A 584 -24.10 31.62 -25.80
CA VAL A 584 -24.28 32.45 -24.61
C VAL A 584 -25.20 31.77 -23.60
N ALA A 585 -26.27 31.12 -24.06
CA ALA A 585 -27.15 30.34 -23.19
C ALA A 585 -26.41 29.19 -22.49
N VAL A 586 -25.56 28.45 -23.21
CA VAL A 586 -24.70 27.41 -22.63
C VAL A 586 -23.66 28.01 -21.66
N ALA A 587 -23.14 29.21 -21.95
CA ALA A 587 -22.21 29.91 -21.06
C ALA A 587 -22.88 30.36 -19.75
N ILE A 588 -24.12 30.83 -19.79
CA ILE A 588 -24.91 31.17 -18.59
C ILE A 588 -25.09 29.94 -17.71
N TRP A 589 -25.44 28.80 -18.31
CA TRP A 589 -25.54 27.53 -17.60
C TRP A 589 -24.21 27.08 -16.99
N CYS A 590 -23.11 27.24 -17.74
CA CYS A 590 -21.77 26.97 -17.25
C CYS A 590 -21.42 27.82 -16.02
N TRP A 591 -21.76 29.11 -16.05
CA TRP A 591 -21.56 30.02 -14.93
C TRP A 591 -22.34 29.62 -13.68
N LEU A 592 -23.63 29.30 -13.83
CA LEU A 592 -24.44 28.76 -12.74
C LEU A 592 -23.78 27.51 -12.15
N GLY A 593 -23.26 26.67 -13.03
CA GLY A 593 -22.49 25.50 -12.69
C GLY A 593 -21.23 25.74 -11.87
N ILE A 594 -20.43 26.75 -12.24
CA ILE A 594 -19.24 27.14 -11.51
C ILE A 594 -19.60 27.61 -10.10
N VAL A 595 -20.67 28.40 -9.96
CA VAL A 595 -21.16 28.91 -8.67
C VAL A 595 -21.63 27.76 -7.78
N ILE A 596 -22.50 26.90 -8.30
CA ILE A 596 -23.01 25.72 -7.60
C ILE A 596 -21.86 24.74 -7.27
N GLY A 597 -20.88 24.61 -8.16
CA GLY A 597 -19.69 23.77 -8.01
C GLY A 597 -18.74 24.22 -6.89
N GLN A 598 -18.88 25.44 -6.37
CA GLN A 598 -18.13 25.88 -5.19
C GLN A 598 -18.71 25.31 -3.88
N ILE A 599 -19.96 24.81 -3.89
CA ILE A 599 -20.61 24.24 -2.70
C ILE A 599 -20.01 22.86 -2.42
N ARG A 600 -19.07 22.79 -1.47
CA ARG A 600 -18.37 21.53 -1.13
C ARG A 600 -19.14 20.62 -0.18
N THR A 601 -20.00 21.19 0.65
CA THR A 601 -20.74 20.48 1.69
C THR A 601 -22.18 20.27 1.26
N LEU A 602 -22.55 19.03 0.99
CA LEU A 602 -23.93 18.67 0.65
C LEU A 602 -24.61 18.06 1.88
N ARG A 603 -24.67 18.79 2.99
CA ARG A 603 -25.50 18.36 4.12
C ARG A 603 -26.96 18.45 3.66
N GLY A 604 -27.72 17.36 3.75
CA GLY A 604 -29.13 17.33 3.33
C GLY A 604 -29.39 16.87 1.89
N LEU A 605 -28.48 16.10 1.27
CA LEU A 605 -28.66 15.50 -0.08
C LEU A 605 -30.05 14.87 -0.29
N GLY A 606 -30.57 14.17 0.72
CA GLY A 606 -31.87 13.50 0.64
C GLY A 606 -33.06 14.43 0.42
N LEU A 607 -33.01 15.66 0.94
CA LEU A 607 -34.10 16.63 0.76
C LEU A 607 -34.16 17.15 -0.67
N PHE A 608 -33.01 17.53 -1.23
CA PHE A 608 -32.90 17.99 -2.61
C PHE A 608 -33.22 16.88 -3.62
N ALA A 609 -32.77 15.65 -3.33
CA ALA A 609 -33.12 14.47 -4.14
C ALA A 609 -34.63 14.23 -4.13
N ASN A 610 -35.28 14.24 -2.95
CA ASN A 610 -36.72 14.10 -2.85
C ASN A 610 -37.46 15.19 -3.66
N ALA A 611 -37.07 16.46 -3.51
CA ALA A 611 -37.66 17.56 -4.27
C ALA A 611 -37.50 17.39 -5.80
N ALA A 612 -36.31 16.96 -6.26
CA ALA A 612 -36.06 16.75 -7.69
C ALA A 612 -36.93 15.63 -8.29
N VAL A 613 -37.16 14.53 -7.55
CA VAL A 613 -38.05 13.44 -8.00
C VAL A 613 -39.48 13.96 -8.20
N TRP A 614 -40.04 14.69 -7.24
CA TRP A 614 -41.39 15.23 -7.35
C TRP A 614 -41.53 16.26 -8.47
N ILE A 615 -40.52 17.11 -8.69
CA ILE A 615 -40.54 18.06 -9.81
C ILE A 615 -40.46 17.30 -11.14
N ASN A 616 -39.64 16.27 -11.28
CA ASN A 616 -39.60 15.45 -12.50
C ASN A 616 -40.93 14.73 -12.76
N LEU A 617 -41.57 14.18 -11.72
CA LEU A 617 -42.93 13.61 -11.84
C LEU A 617 -43.96 14.68 -12.25
N LEU A 618 -43.86 15.89 -11.72
CA LEU A 618 -44.71 17.00 -12.12
C LEU A 618 -44.51 17.37 -13.61
N ILE A 619 -43.26 17.42 -14.10
CA ILE A 619 -42.96 17.67 -15.52
C ILE A 619 -43.58 16.58 -16.40
N ILE A 620 -43.48 15.31 -16.00
CA ILE A 620 -44.08 14.18 -16.72
C ILE A 620 -45.59 14.37 -16.84
N ILE A 621 -46.29 14.62 -15.72
CA ILE A 621 -47.75 14.79 -15.69
C ILE A 621 -48.17 16.02 -16.51
N LEU A 622 -47.54 17.17 -16.30
CA LEU A 622 -47.85 18.40 -17.01
C LEU A 622 -47.60 18.27 -18.52
N SER A 623 -46.48 17.67 -18.92
CA SER A 623 -46.16 17.51 -20.34
C SER A 623 -47.13 16.56 -21.03
N MET A 624 -47.55 15.45 -20.41
CA MET A 624 -48.61 14.60 -20.96
C MET A 624 -49.93 15.37 -21.12
N ALA A 625 -50.34 16.15 -20.10
CA ALA A 625 -51.54 16.96 -20.16
C ALA A 625 -51.47 18.04 -21.26
N PHE A 626 -50.33 18.70 -21.42
CA PHE A 626 -50.11 19.71 -22.46
C PHE A 626 -50.11 19.11 -23.87
N ILE A 627 -49.52 17.93 -24.05
CA ILE A 627 -49.50 17.24 -25.34
C ILE A 627 -50.91 16.76 -25.73
N ALA A 628 -51.74 16.35 -24.76
CA ALA A 628 -53.15 16.01 -25.01
C ALA A 628 -53.97 17.18 -25.57
N HIS A 629 -53.63 18.42 -25.21
CA HIS A 629 -54.40 19.63 -25.52
C HIS A 629 -53.68 20.59 -26.49
N SER A 630 -52.60 20.14 -27.15
CA SER A 630 -51.92 20.93 -28.18
C SER A 630 -51.45 20.07 -29.34
N PRO A 631 -51.47 20.61 -30.58
CA PRO A 631 -50.84 19.92 -31.70
C PRO A 631 -49.31 19.86 -31.51
N PRO A 632 -48.63 18.88 -32.15
CA PRO A 632 -47.19 18.79 -32.16
C PRO A 632 -46.51 20.08 -32.62
N ASN A 633 -45.30 20.33 -32.13
CA ASN A 633 -44.48 21.46 -32.55
C ASN A 633 -43.86 21.23 -33.95
N TYR A 634 -44.65 21.44 -34.99
CA TYR A 634 -44.24 21.24 -36.38
C TYR A 634 -43.05 22.11 -36.78
N ALA A 635 -42.94 23.34 -36.27
CA ALA A 635 -41.84 24.24 -36.58
C ALA A 635 -40.49 23.69 -36.08
N ALA A 636 -40.48 23.17 -34.84
CA ALA A 636 -39.28 22.54 -34.29
C ALA A 636 -38.96 21.20 -34.97
N ALA A 637 -39.97 20.38 -35.28
CA ALA A 637 -39.77 19.11 -35.98
C ALA A 637 -39.23 19.31 -37.41
N LYS A 638 -39.71 20.33 -38.13
CA LYS A 638 -39.18 20.72 -39.44
C LYS A 638 -37.73 21.20 -39.34
N ALA A 639 -37.40 22.00 -38.32
CA ALA A 639 -36.02 22.46 -38.10
C ALA A 639 -35.06 21.32 -37.70
N ALA A 640 -35.53 20.32 -36.96
CA ALA A 640 -34.70 19.22 -36.46
C ALA A 640 -34.55 18.08 -37.48
N TYR A 641 -35.62 17.72 -38.19
CA TYR A 641 -35.68 16.51 -39.01
C TYR A 641 -36.09 16.77 -40.47
N GLY A 642 -36.46 18.00 -40.83
CA GLY A 642 -36.93 18.32 -42.18
C GLY A 642 -38.31 17.77 -42.53
N ILE A 643 -39.10 17.37 -41.52
CA ILE A 643 -40.44 16.78 -41.72
C ILE A 643 -41.48 17.91 -41.79
N ASP A 644 -42.25 17.96 -42.88
CA ASP A 644 -43.34 18.91 -43.05
C ASP A 644 -44.56 18.57 -42.18
N GLN A 645 -45.42 19.56 -41.94
CA GLN A 645 -46.65 19.38 -41.17
C GLN A 645 -47.54 18.31 -41.83
N GLY A 646 -48.00 17.35 -41.05
CA GLY A 646 -48.83 16.24 -41.52
C GLY A 646 -49.49 15.47 -40.38
N PRO A 647 -50.30 14.44 -40.69
CA PRO A 647 -50.93 13.61 -39.67
C PRO A 647 -49.88 12.85 -38.86
N VAL A 648 -50.15 12.65 -37.57
CA VAL A 648 -49.29 11.85 -36.69
C VAL A 648 -49.34 10.39 -37.14
N GLN A 649 -48.17 9.82 -37.41
CA GLN A 649 -47.99 8.43 -37.81
C GLN A 649 -47.27 7.67 -36.71
N VAL A 650 -47.93 6.62 -36.20
CA VAL A 650 -47.36 5.71 -35.21
C VAL A 650 -47.12 4.38 -35.91
N VAL A 651 -45.85 4.02 -36.07
CA VAL A 651 -45.46 2.75 -36.68
C VAL A 651 -44.96 1.76 -35.64
N ALA A 652 -45.28 0.49 -35.85
CA ALA A 652 -44.82 -0.61 -35.00
C ALA A 652 -43.29 -0.79 -35.08
N VAL A 653 -42.73 -0.67 -36.29
CA VAL A 653 -41.29 -0.70 -36.57
C VAL A 653 -40.97 0.43 -37.55
N VAL A 654 -39.97 1.24 -37.22
CA VAL A 654 -39.54 2.36 -38.06
C VAL A 654 -38.50 1.88 -39.06
N ASN A 655 -38.73 2.12 -40.34
CA ASN A 655 -37.75 1.82 -41.39
C ASN A 655 -36.75 2.99 -41.52
N GLN A 656 -35.63 2.89 -40.83
CA GLN A 656 -34.55 3.87 -40.83
C GLN A 656 -33.20 3.15 -40.96
N PRO A 657 -32.12 3.87 -41.34
CA PRO A 657 -30.79 3.29 -41.38
C PRO A 657 -30.40 2.66 -40.03
N VAL A 658 -29.70 1.53 -40.09
CA VAL A 658 -29.32 0.77 -38.89
C VAL A 658 -28.57 1.63 -37.88
N PHE A 659 -27.71 2.55 -38.33
CA PHE A 659 -26.97 3.42 -37.42
C PHE A 659 -27.89 4.37 -36.62
N SER A 660 -28.97 4.88 -37.22
CA SER A 660 -29.95 5.74 -36.52
C SER A 660 -30.75 4.94 -35.48
N GLN A 661 -31.14 3.71 -35.80
CA GLN A 661 -31.80 2.81 -34.86
C GLN A 661 -30.88 2.47 -33.66
N VAL A 662 -29.60 2.18 -33.93
CA VAL A 662 -28.60 1.93 -32.88
C VAL A 662 -28.30 3.18 -32.06
N ASN A 663 -28.36 4.38 -32.65
CA ASN A 663 -28.29 5.62 -31.87
C ASN A 663 -29.51 5.77 -30.94
N GLY A 664 -30.72 5.44 -31.41
CA GLY A 664 -31.92 5.34 -30.58
C GLY A 664 -31.76 4.36 -29.42
N LEU A 665 -31.20 3.18 -29.67
CA LEU A 665 -30.83 2.18 -28.66
C LEU A 665 -29.87 2.76 -27.60
N MET A 666 -28.83 3.49 -28.03
CA MET A 666 -27.87 4.12 -27.11
C MET A 666 -28.51 5.22 -26.26
N ASN A 667 -29.52 5.92 -26.77
CA ASN A 667 -30.32 6.85 -25.97
C ASN A 667 -31.15 6.14 -24.89
N MET A 668 -31.58 4.87 -25.11
CA MET A 668 -32.19 4.05 -24.06
C MET A 668 -31.17 3.64 -22.99
N VAL A 669 -29.96 3.27 -23.42
CA VAL A 669 -28.85 2.96 -22.50
C VAL A 669 -28.49 4.18 -21.65
N PHE A 670 -28.45 5.37 -22.26
CA PHE A 670 -28.24 6.63 -21.54
C PHE A 670 -29.25 6.79 -20.40
N ALA A 671 -30.52 6.45 -20.68
CA ALA A 671 -31.60 6.56 -19.71
C ALA A 671 -31.43 5.65 -18.48
N TYR A 672 -30.63 4.57 -18.56
CA TYR A 672 -30.30 3.67 -17.46
C TYR A 672 -28.85 3.85 -16.94
N GLY A 673 -28.29 5.05 -17.10
CA GLY A 673 -26.86 5.30 -16.92
C GLY A 673 -26.31 5.56 -15.50
N GLY A 674 -27.06 5.24 -14.44
CA GLY A 674 -26.69 5.61 -13.06
C GLY A 674 -25.69 4.69 -12.34
N ALA A 675 -25.35 3.54 -12.93
CA ALA A 675 -24.55 2.51 -12.25
C ALA A 675 -23.13 2.98 -11.83
N MET A 676 -22.60 4.02 -12.45
CA MET A 676 -21.25 4.53 -12.16
C MET A 676 -21.10 5.12 -10.74
N ILE A 677 -22.19 5.59 -10.11
CA ILE A 677 -22.17 6.24 -8.78
C ILE A 677 -22.60 5.25 -7.68
N PHE A 678 -23.04 4.04 -8.04
CA PHE A 678 -23.55 3.08 -7.06
C PHE A 678 -22.54 2.76 -5.94
N PRO A 679 -21.23 2.55 -6.22
CA PRO A 679 -20.24 2.38 -5.17
C PRO A 679 -20.19 3.56 -4.20
N GLU A 680 -20.16 4.78 -4.69
CA GLU A 680 -20.17 6.01 -3.90
C GLU A 680 -21.43 6.08 -3.02
N LEU A 681 -22.60 5.76 -3.56
CA LEU A 681 -23.86 5.70 -2.80
C LEU A 681 -23.83 4.63 -1.70
N MET A 682 -23.30 3.44 -2.01
CA MET A 682 -23.17 2.34 -1.03
C MET A 682 -22.19 2.69 0.11
N THR A 683 -21.18 3.52 -0.14
CA THR A 683 -20.21 3.93 0.90
C THR A 683 -20.79 4.83 1.98
N GLU A 684 -21.84 5.59 1.64
CA GLU A 684 -22.55 6.49 2.55
C GLU A 684 -23.64 5.75 3.35
N MET A 685 -23.97 4.52 2.98
CA MET A 685 -24.98 3.71 3.67
C MET A 685 -24.44 3.16 4.99
N ARG A 686 -25.28 3.23 6.04
CA ARG A 686 -25.00 2.52 7.30
C ARG A 686 -24.97 1.00 7.09
N ARG A 687 -25.90 0.50 6.28
CA ARG A 687 -26.00 -0.90 5.86
C ARG A 687 -26.10 -1.01 4.34
N PRO A 688 -25.00 -1.29 3.63
CA PRO A 688 -25.04 -1.42 2.18
C PRO A 688 -25.80 -2.66 1.71
N HIS A 689 -26.03 -3.69 2.55
CA HIS A 689 -26.87 -4.84 2.17
C HIS A 689 -28.31 -4.43 1.81
N ASP A 690 -28.84 -3.36 2.41
CA ASP A 690 -30.19 -2.88 2.12
C ASP A 690 -30.27 -2.08 0.81
N PHE A 691 -29.14 -1.87 0.11
CA PHE A 691 -29.07 -1.15 -1.16
C PHE A 691 -30.00 -1.75 -2.21
N ILE A 692 -30.06 -3.09 -2.30
CA ILE A 692 -30.90 -3.81 -3.28
C ILE A 692 -32.38 -3.43 -3.11
N ARG A 693 -32.85 -3.22 -1.87
CA ARG A 693 -34.26 -2.86 -1.62
C ARG A 693 -34.59 -1.48 -2.20
N GLY A 694 -33.71 -0.50 -1.96
CA GLY A 694 -33.87 0.85 -2.50
C GLY A 694 -33.72 0.88 -4.02
N MET A 695 -32.74 0.16 -4.56
CA MET A 695 -32.49 0.06 -6.00
C MET A 695 -33.62 -0.66 -6.74
N ALA A 696 -34.17 -1.75 -6.21
CA ALA A 696 -35.26 -2.49 -6.84
C ALA A 696 -36.51 -1.62 -6.97
N LEU A 697 -36.87 -0.88 -5.92
CA LEU A 697 -38.00 0.04 -5.95
C LEU A 697 -37.76 1.20 -6.91
N ALA A 698 -36.55 1.78 -6.90
CA ALA A 698 -36.18 2.88 -7.81
C ALA A 698 -36.26 2.43 -9.27
N GLN A 699 -35.65 1.29 -9.59
CA GLN A 699 -35.61 0.74 -10.94
C GLN A 699 -37.02 0.40 -11.45
N GLY A 700 -37.87 -0.19 -10.60
CA GLY A 700 -39.27 -0.45 -10.93
C GLY A 700 -40.03 0.84 -11.29
N LEU A 701 -39.90 1.88 -10.46
CA LEU A 701 -40.51 3.19 -10.71
C LEU A 701 -40.00 3.81 -12.02
N ILE A 702 -38.69 3.78 -12.25
CA ILE A 702 -38.06 4.35 -13.46
C ILE A 702 -38.57 3.65 -14.72
N ILE A 703 -38.59 2.30 -14.74
CA ILE A 703 -39.10 1.54 -15.89
C ILE A 703 -40.55 1.91 -16.20
N VAL A 704 -41.41 1.98 -15.18
CA VAL A 704 -42.83 2.35 -15.34
C VAL A 704 -42.96 3.77 -15.89
N CYS A 705 -42.28 4.76 -15.29
CA CYS A 705 -42.33 6.14 -15.76
C CYS A 705 -41.81 6.29 -17.20
N TYR A 706 -40.75 5.56 -17.55
CA TYR A 706 -40.13 5.63 -18.88
C TYR A 706 -41.04 5.05 -19.95
N LEU A 707 -41.66 3.91 -19.69
CA LEU A 707 -42.59 3.27 -20.62
C LEU A 707 -43.89 4.06 -20.75
N VAL A 708 -44.52 4.44 -19.63
CA VAL A 708 -45.78 5.20 -19.67
C VAL A 708 -45.59 6.51 -20.42
N TYR A 709 -44.55 7.27 -20.09
CA TYR A 709 -44.27 8.54 -20.75
C TYR A 709 -43.84 8.36 -22.21
N GLY A 710 -42.94 7.40 -22.46
CA GLY A 710 -42.44 7.04 -23.78
C GLY A 710 -43.56 6.68 -24.77
N ILE A 711 -44.39 5.72 -24.38
CA ILE A 711 -45.51 5.21 -25.19
C ILE A 711 -46.54 6.33 -25.42
N TYR A 712 -46.91 7.06 -24.38
CA TYR A 712 -47.92 8.10 -24.46
C TYR A 712 -47.51 9.22 -25.43
N VAL A 713 -46.31 9.78 -25.27
CA VAL A 713 -45.85 10.88 -26.12
C VAL A 713 -45.67 10.42 -27.57
N TYR A 714 -45.10 9.23 -27.79
CA TYR A 714 -44.95 8.71 -29.16
C TYR A 714 -46.30 8.42 -29.82
N ALA A 715 -47.30 7.94 -29.07
CA ALA A 715 -48.66 7.76 -29.61
C ALA A 715 -49.30 9.08 -30.04
N MET A 716 -49.01 10.18 -29.34
CA MET A 716 -49.60 11.50 -29.60
C MET A 716 -48.80 12.34 -30.62
N GLN A 717 -47.49 12.15 -30.74
CA GLN A 717 -46.62 12.96 -31.60
C GLN A 717 -45.99 12.20 -32.77
N GLY A 718 -45.90 10.86 -32.70
CA GLY A 718 -45.36 10.01 -33.75
C GLY A 718 -44.00 10.47 -34.24
N GLN A 719 -43.88 10.67 -35.56
CA GLN A 719 -42.68 11.14 -36.24
C GLN A 719 -42.22 12.56 -35.84
N PHE A 720 -43.08 13.37 -35.20
CA PHE A 720 -42.74 14.73 -34.76
C PHE A 720 -42.10 14.78 -33.37
N THR A 721 -41.85 13.62 -32.75
CA THR A 721 -41.29 13.52 -31.40
C THR A 721 -39.89 14.12 -31.32
N LEU A 722 -39.73 15.15 -30.49
CA LEU A 722 -38.42 15.79 -30.24
C LEU A 722 -37.63 15.04 -29.16
N ALA A 723 -36.29 15.15 -29.19
CA ALA A 723 -35.39 14.57 -28.19
C ALA A 723 -35.68 15.03 -26.74
N LEU A 724 -36.28 16.20 -26.58
CA LEU A 724 -36.84 16.67 -25.31
C LEU A 724 -38.36 16.71 -25.46
N ALA A 725 -39.03 15.64 -25.03
CA ALA A 725 -40.45 15.41 -25.27
C ALA A 725 -41.37 16.55 -24.82
N TYR A 726 -41.08 17.19 -23.68
CA TYR A 726 -41.87 18.33 -23.18
C TYR A 726 -41.76 19.58 -24.07
N GLN A 727 -40.80 19.65 -24.99
CA GLN A 727 -40.69 20.72 -26.00
C GLN A 727 -41.55 20.45 -27.25
N GLY A 728 -42.11 19.24 -27.38
CA GLY A 728 -42.99 18.87 -28.49
C GLY A 728 -44.35 19.56 -28.48
N VAL A 729 -44.68 20.34 -27.44
CA VAL A 729 -45.91 21.14 -27.37
C VAL A 729 -45.77 22.41 -28.21
N SER A 730 -46.82 22.82 -28.93
CA SER A 730 -46.77 23.99 -29.82
C SER A 730 -46.85 25.34 -29.10
N LYS A 731 -47.47 25.40 -27.92
CA LYS A 731 -47.64 26.66 -27.15
C LYS A 731 -46.36 27.05 -26.41
N TYR A 732 -45.85 28.25 -26.69
CA TYR A 732 -44.63 28.79 -26.06
C TYR A 732 -44.68 28.81 -24.53
N ALA A 733 -45.81 29.26 -23.93
CA ALA A 733 -45.95 29.31 -22.47
C ALA A 733 -45.76 27.94 -21.80
N TRP A 734 -46.26 26.87 -22.43
CA TRP A 734 -46.15 25.50 -21.92
C TRP A 734 -44.71 24.96 -22.05
N GLN A 735 -44.02 25.30 -23.14
CA GLN A 735 -42.58 25.02 -23.29
C GLN A 735 -41.77 25.72 -22.20
N THR A 736 -42.06 26.99 -21.91
CA THR A 736 -41.37 27.78 -20.88
C THR A 736 -41.55 27.16 -19.49
N VAL A 737 -42.75 26.73 -19.11
CA VAL A 737 -42.98 26.02 -17.83
C VAL A 737 -42.14 24.75 -17.75
N GLY A 738 -42.16 23.92 -18.80
CA GLY A 738 -41.34 22.71 -18.86
C GLY A 738 -39.84 23.01 -18.74
N ASN A 739 -39.34 24.02 -19.47
CA ASN A 739 -37.94 24.44 -19.43
C ASN A 739 -37.52 24.96 -18.05
N VAL A 740 -38.34 25.77 -17.37
CA VAL A 740 -38.02 26.29 -16.03
C VAL A 740 -37.94 25.16 -15.00
N LEU A 741 -38.92 24.25 -14.99
CA LEU A 741 -38.92 23.11 -14.07
C LEU A 741 -37.74 22.17 -14.34
N ALA A 742 -37.43 21.89 -15.62
CA ALA A 742 -36.29 21.08 -16.02
C ALA A 742 -34.95 21.73 -15.65
N LEU A 743 -34.84 23.07 -15.72
CA LEU A 743 -33.64 23.78 -15.26
C LEU A 743 -33.44 23.65 -13.75
N ILE A 744 -34.51 23.66 -12.96
CA ILE A 744 -34.43 23.47 -11.51
C ILE A 744 -33.92 22.05 -11.19
N THR A 745 -34.50 21.01 -11.79
CA THR A 745 -34.05 19.63 -11.56
C THR A 745 -32.64 19.40 -12.11
N GLY A 746 -32.32 19.96 -13.27
CA GLY A 746 -30.97 19.97 -13.86
C GLY A 746 -29.94 20.66 -12.97
N ALA A 747 -30.31 21.75 -12.28
CA ALA A 747 -29.43 22.46 -11.36
C ALA A 747 -29.17 21.64 -10.09
N ILE A 748 -30.20 20.95 -9.57
CA ILE A 748 -30.06 20.01 -8.46
C ILE A 748 -29.13 18.86 -8.86
N ALA A 749 -29.38 18.20 -9.99
CA ALA A 749 -28.51 17.13 -10.50
C ALA A 749 -27.07 17.62 -10.71
N ALA A 750 -26.90 18.81 -11.29
CA ALA A 750 -25.60 19.44 -11.47
C ALA A 750 -24.87 19.69 -10.14
N ALA A 751 -25.59 20.10 -9.09
CA ALA A 751 -25.06 20.36 -7.76
C ALA A 751 -24.64 19.08 -7.03
N LEU A 752 -25.49 18.06 -7.09
CA LEU A 752 -25.25 16.78 -6.42
C LEU A 752 -24.08 16.07 -7.10
N TYR A 753 -24.22 15.79 -8.40
CA TYR A 753 -23.33 14.88 -9.10
C TYR A 753 -22.11 15.58 -9.70
N GLY A 754 -22.22 16.86 -10.06
CA GLY A 754 -21.05 17.65 -10.47
C GLY A 754 -20.01 17.75 -9.36
N ASN A 755 -20.45 17.98 -8.12
CA ASN A 755 -19.56 18.07 -6.98
C ASN A 755 -19.00 16.71 -6.54
N ILE A 756 -19.80 15.64 -6.60
CA ILE A 756 -19.31 14.27 -6.33
C ILE A 756 -18.28 13.87 -7.37
N GLY A 757 -18.61 14.03 -8.66
CA GLY A 757 -17.73 13.72 -9.77
C GLY A 757 -16.40 14.47 -9.74
N LEU A 758 -16.44 15.76 -9.42
CA LEU A 758 -15.24 16.58 -9.32
C LEU A 758 -14.38 16.20 -8.10
N LYS A 759 -14.98 15.76 -6.99
CA LYS A 759 -14.23 15.19 -5.85
C LYS A 759 -13.52 13.90 -6.26
N VAL A 760 -14.17 13.02 -7.00
CA VAL A 760 -13.55 11.79 -7.53
C VAL A 760 -12.36 12.13 -8.42
N LEU A 761 -12.51 13.14 -9.29
CA LEU A 761 -11.41 13.63 -10.13
C LEU A 761 -10.25 14.19 -9.30
N TYR A 762 -10.56 15.02 -8.29
CA TYR A 762 -9.57 15.63 -7.41
C TYR A 762 -8.79 14.56 -6.65
N ILE A 763 -9.46 13.59 -6.04
CA ILE A 763 -8.79 12.51 -5.28
C ILE A 763 -7.89 11.69 -6.21
N ASN A 764 -8.38 11.31 -7.39
CA ASN A 764 -7.61 10.43 -8.29
C ASN A 764 -6.47 11.14 -9.02
N ILE A 765 -6.68 12.38 -9.48
CA ILE A 765 -5.65 13.13 -10.22
C ILE A 765 -4.77 13.93 -9.28
N VAL A 766 -5.36 14.79 -8.44
CA VAL A 766 -4.60 15.73 -7.61
C VAL A 766 -3.96 15.00 -6.44
N GLU A 767 -4.71 14.26 -5.62
CA GLU A 767 -4.15 13.61 -4.43
C GLU A 767 -3.33 12.35 -4.78
N ASN A 768 -3.86 11.46 -5.61
CA ASN A 768 -3.20 10.17 -5.88
C ASN A 768 -2.11 10.25 -6.96
N THR A 769 -2.38 10.91 -8.09
CA THR A 769 -1.44 10.91 -9.24
C THR A 769 -0.39 12.00 -9.10
N LEU A 770 -0.80 13.23 -8.77
CA LEU A 770 0.08 14.39 -8.63
C LEU A 770 0.64 14.55 -7.20
N LYS A 771 0.25 13.68 -6.26
CA LYS A 771 0.65 13.75 -4.83
C LYS A 771 0.40 15.13 -4.21
N GLY A 772 -0.68 15.77 -4.62
CA GLY A 772 -1.09 17.11 -4.22
C GLY A 772 -1.69 17.17 -2.82
N PRO A 773 -1.99 18.39 -2.34
CA PRO A 773 -2.49 18.60 -0.99
C PRO A 773 -3.91 18.06 -0.81
N PRO A 774 -4.27 17.54 0.38
CA PRO A 774 -5.59 17.01 0.63
C PRO A 774 -6.66 18.11 0.44
N LEU A 775 -7.83 17.71 -0.06
CA LEU A 775 -8.93 18.60 -0.45
C LEU A 775 -9.32 19.61 0.63
N MET A 776 -9.26 19.21 1.91
CA MET A 776 -9.65 20.03 3.05
C MET A 776 -8.58 21.04 3.48
N SER A 777 -7.36 20.97 2.94
CA SER A 777 -6.29 21.92 3.26
C SER A 777 -6.54 23.31 2.64
N LYS A 778 -5.92 24.36 3.22
CA LYS A 778 -6.00 25.73 2.66
C LYS A 778 -5.48 25.80 1.22
N LYS A 779 -4.44 25.02 0.88
CA LYS A 779 -3.90 24.90 -0.48
C LYS A 779 -4.86 24.13 -1.40
N GLY A 780 -5.45 23.04 -0.90
CA GLY A 780 -6.47 22.26 -1.63
C GLY A 780 -7.71 23.08 -1.97
N ARG A 781 -8.08 24.06 -1.13
CA ARG A 781 -9.16 25.02 -1.40
C ARG A 781 -8.96 25.82 -2.69
N LEU A 782 -7.74 26.31 -2.92
CA LEU A 782 -7.40 27.07 -4.13
C LEU A 782 -7.42 26.16 -5.35
N VAL A 783 -6.79 24.99 -5.25
CA VAL A 783 -6.74 24.00 -6.33
C VAL A 783 -8.15 23.52 -6.71
N TRP A 784 -9.04 23.34 -5.74
CA TRP A 784 -10.44 23.03 -5.98
C TRP A 784 -11.16 24.10 -6.82
N GLY A 785 -11.00 25.38 -6.45
CA GLY A 785 -11.64 26.49 -7.17
C GLY A 785 -11.24 26.51 -8.65
N VAL A 786 -9.94 26.32 -8.92
CA VAL A 786 -9.41 26.22 -10.30
C VAL A 786 -9.93 24.96 -11.01
N ALA A 787 -9.97 23.82 -10.32
CA ALA A 787 -10.47 22.56 -10.90
C ALA A 787 -11.96 22.66 -11.32
N VAL A 788 -12.80 23.34 -10.52
CA VAL A 788 -14.22 23.58 -10.87
C VAL A 788 -14.31 24.40 -12.15
N ILE A 789 -13.56 25.50 -12.25
CA ILE A 789 -13.57 26.38 -13.43
C ILE A 789 -13.12 25.62 -14.68
N LEU A 790 -12.04 24.84 -14.58
CA LEU A 790 -11.55 24.03 -15.69
C LEU A 790 -12.56 22.97 -16.12
N PHE A 791 -13.17 22.26 -15.17
CA PHE A 791 -14.16 21.22 -15.45
C PHE A 791 -15.37 21.77 -16.22
N TRP A 792 -15.94 22.87 -15.74
CA TRP A 792 -17.07 23.53 -16.38
C TRP A 792 -16.70 24.21 -17.70
N GLY A 793 -15.48 24.75 -17.81
CA GLY A 793 -14.94 25.28 -19.05
C GLY A 793 -14.83 24.24 -20.15
N VAL A 794 -14.33 23.04 -19.82
CA VAL A 794 -14.27 21.91 -20.78
C VAL A 794 -15.68 21.46 -21.18
N ALA A 795 -16.61 21.36 -20.22
CA ALA A 795 -18.00 21.03 -20.50
C ALA A 795 -18.66 22.04 -21.46
N TYR A 796 -18.41 23.34 -21.27
CA TYR A 796 -18.90 24.41 -22.16
C TYR A 796 -18.37 24.25 -23.60
N ILE A 797 -17.07 23.94 -23.76
CA ILE A 797 -16.46 23.76 -25.08
C ILE A 797 -17.12 22.57 -25.80
N ILE A 798 -17.25 21.44 -25.12
CA ILE A 798 -17.82 20.22 -25.72
C ILE A 798 -19.32 20.39 -26.01
N GLY A 799 -20.07 20.94 -25.06
CA GLY A 799 -21.50 21.22 -25.23
C GLY A 799 -21.81 22.23 -26.34
N SER A 800 -20.87 23.14 -26.64
CA SER A 800 -21.01 24.09 -27.76
C SER A 800 -20.60 23.47 -29.11
N ALA A 801 -19.70 22.48 -29.11
CA ALA A 801 -19.16 21.87 -30.31
C ALA A 801 -20.13 20.91 -31.02
N ILE A 802 -21.03 20.24 -30.29
CA ILE A 802 -21.85 19.15 -30.84
C ILE A 802 -23.28 19.63 -31.16
N PRO A 803 -23.78 19.48 -32.41
CA PRO A 803 -24.96 20.17 -32.93
C PRO A 803 -26.32 19.55 -32.57
N SER A 804 -26.40 18.31 -32.07
CA SER A 804 -27.65 17.69 -31.56
C SER A 804 -27.50 17.11 -30.13
N VAL A 805 -28.56 17.15 -29.33
CA VAL A 805 -28.56 16.57 -27.96
C VAL A 805 -28.61 15.04 -28.04
N GLY A 806 -29.46 14.47 -28.91
CA GLY A 806 -29.61 13.01 -29.05
C GLY A 806 -28.34 12.29 -29.53
N THR A 807 -27.57 12.88 -30.46
CA THR A 807 -26.30 12.29 -30.92
C THR A 807 -25.19 12.43 -29.86
N LEU A 808 -25.19 13.53 -29.09
CA LEU A 808 -24.30 13.67 -27.93
C LEU A 808 -24.60 12.58 -26.88
N SER A 809 -25.87 12.44 -26.47
CA SER A 809 -26.29 11.44 -25.50
C SER A 809 -25.99 10.02 -25.96
N GLY A 810 -26.23 9.69 -27.24
CA GLY A 810 -25.89 8.40 -27.83
C GLY A 810 -24.38 8.11 -27.82
N LEU A 811 -23.55 9.10 -28.16
CA LEU A 811 -22.09 8.97 -28.13
C LEU A 811 -21.56 8.75 -26.70
N VAL A 812 -22.03 9.55 -25.74
CA VAL A 812 -21.68 9.41 -24.32
C VAL A 812 -22.12 8.06 -23.78
N ALA A 813 -23.31 7.62 -24.18
CA ALA A 813 -23.83 6.34 -23.80
C ALA A 813 -22.93 5.20 -24.27
N ALA A 814 -22.57 5.17 -25.56
CA ALA A 814 -21.76 4.11 -26.13
C ALA A 814 -20.33 4.04 -25.54
N ILE A 815 -19.68 5.20 -25.36
CA ILE A 815 -18.27 5.25 -24.91
C ILE A 815 -18.14 5.05 -23.40
N CYS A 816 -19.03 5.65 -22.61
CA CYS A 816 -18.88 5.70 -21.16
C CYS A 816 -19.97 4.90 -20.44
N ILE A 817 -21.24 5.30 -20.58
CA ILE A 817 -22.34 4.77 -19.75
C ILE A 817 -22.48 3.25 -19.92
N PHE A 818 -22.43 2.79 -21.16
CA PHE A 818 -22.53 1.37 -21.49
C PHE A 818 -21.44 0.57 -20.78
N GLN A 819 -20.24 1.15 -20.62
CA GLN A 819 -19.14 0.49 -19.94
C GLN A 819 -19.42 0.32 -18.44
N PHE A 820 -19.93 1.36 -17.77
CA PHE A 820 -20.20 1.30 -16.34
C PHE A 820 -21.44 0.47 -15.98
N THR A 821 -22.45 0.45 -16.85
CA THR A 821 -23.69 -0.30 -16.60
C THR A 821 -23.59 -1.74 -17.08
N TYR A 822 -23.09 -2.00 -18.29
CA TYR A 822 -23.21 -3.32 -18.93
C TYR A 822 -21.89 -4.07 -19.14
N THR A 823 -20.74 -3.39 -19.27
CA THR A 823 -19.46 -4.04 -19.57
C THR A 823 -18.64 -4.37 -18.30
N PHE A 824 -18.34 -3.37 -17.47
CA PHE A 824 -17.50 -3.53 -16.30
C PHE A 824 -18.13 -4.39 -15.20
N PRO A 825 -19.44 -4.28 -14.87
CA PRO A 825 -20.04 -5.10 -13.84
C PRO A 825 -19.89 -6.62 -14.07
N PRO A 826 -20.23 -7.21 -15.24
CA PRO A 826 -20.02 -8.65 -15.45
C PRO A 826 -18.54 -9.03 -15.48
N LEU A 827 -17.65 -8.18 -16.01
CA LEU A 827 -16.20 -8.42 -15.99
C LEU A 827 -15.66 -8.49 -14.55
N PHE A 828 -16.08 -7.55 -13.70
CA PHE A 828 -15.66 -7.48 -12.31
C PHE A 828 -16.24 -8.65 -11.51
N GLN A 829 -17.48 -9.06 -11.81
CA GLN A 829 -18.11 -10.21 -11.17
C GLN A 829 -17.39 -11.52 -11.54
N LEU A 830 -17.04 -11.69 -12.81
CA LEU A 830 -16.23 -12.81 -13.29
C LEU A 830 -14.88 -12.86 -12.57
N ALA A 831 -14.17 -11.73 -12.53
CA ALA A 831 -12.88 -11.64 -11.85
C ALA A 831 -12.99 -11.94 -10.35
N LEU A 832 -14.03 -11.44 -9.68
CA LEU A 832 -14.26 -11.69 -8.27
C LEU A 832 -14.41 -13.19 -7.98
N GLU A 833 -15.26 -13.90 -8.74
CA GLU A 833 -15.47 -15.33 -8.57
C GLU A 833 -14.22 -16.15 -8.92
N MET A 834 -13.50 -15.77 -9.98
CA MET A 834 -12.21 -16.38 -10.32
C MET A 834 -11.16 -16.22 -9.21
N HIS A 835 -11.08 -15.05 -8.58
CA HIS A 835 -10.16 -14.78 -7.48
C HIS A 835 -10.53 -15.56 -6.21
N LYS A 836 -11.83 -15.64 -5.87
CA LYS A 836 -12.31 -16.44 -4.73
C LYS A 836 -11.89 -17.90 -4.87
N ASP A 837 -12.11 -18.50 -6.04
CA ASP A 837 -11.75 -19.91 -6.27
C ASP A 837 -10.23 -20.12 -6.37
N ALA A 838 -9.48 -19.15 -6.91
CA ALA A 838 -8.01 -19.22 -6.92
C ALA A 838 -7.41 -19.23 -5.50
N ILE A 839 -7.96 -18.42 -4.59
CA ILE A 839 -7.48 -18.24 -3.21
C ILE A 839 -7.81 -19.44 -2.31
N ARG A 840 -8.84 -20.24 -2.62
CA ARG A 840 -9.17 -21.46 -1.85
C ARG A 840 -8.01 -22.46 -1.74
N GLY A 841 -7.07 -22.43 -2.68
CA GLY A 841 -5.87 -23.25 -2.64
C GLY A 841 -4.66 -22.58 -1.97
N ASP A 842 -4.73 -21.32 -1.56
CA ASP A 842 -3.64 -20.60 -0.88
C ASP A 842 -3.76 -20.76 0.65
N GLU A 843 -2.69 -20.48 1.40
CA GLU A 843 -2.76 -20.49 2.87
C GLU A 843 -3.76 -19.44 3.38
N ALA A 844 -4.50 -19.76 4.45
CA ALA A 844 -5.46 -18.84 5.03
C ALA A 844 -4.76 -17.56 5.54
N PHE A 845 -5.42 -16.42 5.33
CA PHE A 845 -4.92 -15.15 5.84
C PHE A 845 -5.02 -15.11 7.37
N GLN A 846 -3.88 -15.03 8.06
CA GLN A 846 -3.82 -15.03 9.53
C GLN A 846 -3.32 -13.70 10.13
N THR A 847 -2.52 -12.91 9.41
CA THR A 847 -1.84 -11.73 9.96
C THR A 847 -1.95 -10.51 9.05
N ALA A 848 -2.37 -9.36 9.61
CA ALA A 848 -2.53 -8.11 8.87
C ALA A 848 -1.21 -7.61 8.25
N GLY A 849 -1.24 -7.17 6.99
CA GLY A 849 -0.06 -6.65 6.28
C GLY A 849 0.96 -7.69 5.83
N VAL A 850 0.83 -8.97 6.21
CA VAL A 850 1.64 -10.08 5.70
C VAL A 850 0.83 -10.79 4.61
N ARG A 851 1.39 -10.89 3.40
CA ARG A 851 0.72 -11.62 2.32
C ARG A 851 0.67 -13.11 2.65
N PRO A 852 -0.48 -13.79 2.49
CA PRO A 852 -0.56 -15.23 2.66
C PRO A 852 0.34 -15.91 1.63
N ARG A 853 0.96 -17.02 2.00
CA ARG A 853 1.81 -17.78 1.10
C ARG A 853 0.96 -18.34 -0.05
N GLN A 854 1.28 -17.92 -1.26
CA GLN A 854 0.64 -18.43 -2.46
C GLN A 854 1.33 -19.74 -2.87
N ILE A 855 0.54 -20.78 -3.14
CA ILE A 855 1.08 -22.06 -3.64
C ILE A 855 1.51 -21.92 -5.09
N ASP A 856 0.72 -21.19 -5.88
CA ASP A 856 0.91 -21.00 -7.32
C ASP A 856 0.84 -19.52 -7.72
N THR A 857 1.55 -19.09 -8.76
CA THR A 857 1.44 -17.71 -9.30
C THR A 857 0.55 -17.67 -10.54
N TRP A 858 -0.04 -16.51 -10.89
CA TRP A 858 -0.81 -16.31 -12.14
C TRP A 858 -0.03 -16.57 -13.44
N ARG A 859 1.28 -16.87 -13.36
CA ARG A 859 2.07 -17.37 -14.50
C ARG A 859 1.90 -18.87 -14.75
N GLN A 860 1.41 -19.62 -13.76
CA GLN A 860 1.25 -21.07 -13.83
C GLN A 860 -0.19 -21.43 -14.22
N ALA A 861 -0.31 -22.44 -15.09
CA ALA A 861 -1.61 -22.92 -15.58
C ALA A 861 -2.48 -23.55 -14.47
N SER A 862 -1.87 -24.04 -13.38
CA SER A 862 -2.58 -24.60 -12.22
C SER A 862 -3.54 -23.58 -11.58
N ARG A 863 -3.09 -22.33 -11.41
CA ARG A 863 -3.90 -21.25 -10.84
C ARG A 863 -5.05 -20.85 -11.75
N TRP A 864 -4.81 -20.77 -13.07
CA TRP A 864 -5.85 -20.49 -14.06
C TRP A 864 -6.91 -21.59 -14.12
N ARG A 865 -6.49 -22.87 -14.12
CA ARG A 865 -7.40 -24.01 -14.10
C ARG A 865 -8.29 -23.98 -12.86
N ARG A 866 -7.72 -23.67 -11.69
CA ARG A 866 -8.47 -23.52 -10.43
C ARG A 866 -9.41 -22.30 -10.46
N ALA A 867 -8.97 -21.17 -11.01
CA ALA A 867 -9.80 -19.97 -11.11
C ALA A 867 -11.03 -20.18 -12.04
N ILE A 868 -10.82 -20.82 -13.19
CA ILE A 868 -11.87 -21.00 -14.22
C ILE A 868 -12.81 -22.16 -13.84
N PHE A 869 -12.27 -23.34 -13.55
CA PHE A 869 -13.06 -24.56 -13.35
C PHE A 869 -13.23 -24.96 -11.88
N GLY A 870 -12.60 -24.24 -10.94
CA GLY A 870 -12.78 -24.50 -9.51
C GLY A 870 -14.15 -24.03 -9.00
N GLY A 871 -14.56 -24.61 -7.87
CA GLY A 871 -15.84 -24.34 -7.23
C GLY A 871 -16.94 -25.35 -7.59
N SER A 872 -18.19 -24.97 -7.34
CA SER A 872 -19.37 -25.77 -7.69
C SER A 872 -19.65 -25.67 -9.20
N THR A 873 -20.26 -26.71 -9.79
CA THR A 873 -20.74 -26.70 -11.19
C THR A 873 -21.57 -25.45 -11.50
N LYS A 874 -22.40 -24.99 -10.54
CA LYS A 874 -23.19 -23.76 -10.67
C LYS A 874 -22.31 -22.51 -10.81
N SER A 875 -21.22 -22.42 -10.05
CA SER A 875 -20.27 -21.29 -10.12
C SER A 875 -19.57 -21.26 -11.49
N THR A 876 -19.13 -22.41 -12.00
CA THR A 876 -18.48 -22.51 -13.31
C THR A 876 -19.41 -22.08 -14.44
N ILE A 877 -20.68 -22.51 -14.41
CA ILE A 877 -21.70 -22.06 -15.38
C ILE A 877 -21.89 -20.54 -15.28
N LEU A 878 -22.02 -19.99 -14.06
CA LEU A 878 -22.17 -18.55 -13.87
C LEU A 878 -20.97 -17.75 -14.40
N LYS A 879 -19.73 -18.21 -14.18
CA LYS A 879 -18.52 -17.59 -14.76
C LYS A 879 -18.59 -17.57 -16.30
N PHE A 880 -19.00 -18.67 -16.91
CA PHE A 880 -19.18 -18.73 -18.36
C PHE A 880 -20.26 -17.73 -18.84
N VAL A 881 -21.40 -17.66 -18.14
CA VAL A 881 -22.46 -16.69 -18.43
C VAL A 881 -21.94 -15.26 -18.31
N TYR A 882 -21.18 -14.91 -17.27
CA TYR A 882 -20.60 -13.57 -17.13
C TYR A 882 -19.58 -13.24 -18.22
N PHE A 883 -18.80 -14.24 -18.66
CA PHE A 883 -17.87 -14.07 -19.76
C PHE A 883 -18.59 -13.81 -21.09
N VAL A 884 -19.62 -14.60 -21.41
CA VAL A 884 -20.43 -14.40 -22.62
C VAL A 884 -21.17 -13.06 -22.58
N PHE A 885 -21.74 -12.69 -21.42
CA PHE A 885 -22.35 -11.38 -21.22
C PHE A 885 -21.32 -10.29 -21.51
N PHE A 886 -20.14 -10.32 -20.90
CA PHE A 886 -19.10 -9.32 -21.11
C PHE A 886 -18.73 -9.16 -22.60
N LEU A 887 -18.59 -10.27 -23.34
CA LEU A 887 -18.31 -10.22 -24.79
C LEU A 887 -19.47 -9.60 -25.58
N ALA A 888 -20.72 -9.97 -25.27
CA ALA A 888 -21.91 -9.42 -25.92
C ALA A 888 -22.07 -7.92 -25.63
N ALA A 889 -21.77 -7.49 -24.40
CA ALA A 889 -21.74 -6.09 -24.00
C ALA A 889 -20.66 -5.32 -24.78
N LEU A 890 -19.45 -5.87 -24.88
CA LEU A 890 -18.36 -5.24 -25.62
C LEU A 890 -18.68 -5.08 -27.12
N ALA A 891 -19.31 -6.10 -27.73
CA ALA A 891 -19.76 -6.05 -29.12
C ALA A 891 -20.83 -4.96 -29.32
N THR A 892 -21.83 -4.89 -28.43
CA THR A 892 -22.88 -3.87 -28.47
C THR A 892 -22.32 -2.46 -28.28
N ALA A 893 -21.35 -2.28 -27.39
CA ALA A 893 -20.66 -1.01 -27.23
C ALA A 893 -19.90 -0.59 -28.50
N GLY A 894 -19.21 -1.55 -29.15
CA GLY A 894 -18.54 -1.32 -30.44
C GLY A 894 -19.51 -0.86 -31.52
N LEU A 895 -20.67 -1.53 -31.63
CA LEU A 895 -21.76 -1.15 -32.53
C LEU A 895 -22.28 0.27 -32.23
N GLY A 896 -22.47 0.60 -30.94
CA GLY A 896 -22.92 1.92 -30.51
C GLY A 896 -21.93 3.04 -30.84
N MET A 897 -20.62 2.79 -30.68
CA MET A 897 -19.58 3.76 -31.03
C MET A 897 -19.52 4.02 -32.53
N TRP A 898 -19.63 2.96 -33.34
CA TRP A 898 -19.70 3.09 -34.80
C TRP A 898 -20.96 3.85 -35.25
N ALA A 899 -22.12 3.51 -34.71
CA ALA A 899 -23.40 4.15 -35.05
C ALA A 899 -23.44 5.63 -34.64
N SER A 900 -23.05 5.95 -33.41
CA SER A 900 -23.04 7.34 -32.93
C SER A 900 -21.98 8.18 -33.66
N GLY A 901 -20.83 7.59 -33.99
CA GLY A 901 -19.78 8.26 -34.73
C GLY A 901 -20.14 8.55 -36.20
N THR A 902 -20.88 7.65 -36.84
CA THR A 902 -21.40 7.85 -38.21
C THR A 902 -22.50 8.92 -38.23
N ASP A 903 -23.44 8.86 -37.29
CA ASP A 903 -24.51 9.86 -37.13
C ASP A 903 -23.93 11.27 -36.88
N LEU A 904 -22.91 11.39 -36.02
CA LEU A 904 -22.21 12.65 -35.78
C LEU A 904 -21.48 13.16 -37.03
N ARG A 905 -20.82 12.27 -37.79
CA ARG A 905 -20.14 12.64 -39.03
C ARG A 905 -21.11 13.20 -40.05
N ASP A 906 -22.29 12.59 -40.19
CA ASP A 906 -23.27 13.02 -41.17
C ASP A 906 -23.98 14.30 -40.73
N ALA A 907 -24.25 14.49 -39.44
CA ALA A 907 -24.74 15.76 -38.89
C ALA A 907 -23.76 16.92 -39.11
N LEU A 908 -22.44 16.68 -39.05
CA LEU A 908 -21.43 17.72 -39.31
C LEU A 908 -21.31 18.03 -40.82
N LYS A 909 -21.50 17.04 -41.70
CA LYS A 909 -21.43 17.23 -43.16
C LYS A 909 -22.61 18.04 -43.71
N THR A 910 -23.79 17.91 -43.12
CA THR A 910 -24.99 18.67 -43.54
C THR A 910 -24.91 20.15 -43.15
N GLY A 911 -23.80 20.60 -42.55
CA GLY A 911 -23.57 22.00 -42.23
C GLY A 911 -24.30 22.46 -40.96
N ALA A 912 -24.67 21.54 -40.07
CA ALA A 912 -25.25 21.90 -38.78
C ALA A 912 -24.25 22.80 -38.03
N ALA A 913 -24.58 24.09 -37.94
CA ALA A 913 -23.70 25.09 -37.35
C ALA A 913 -23.33 24.67 -35.93
N THR A 914 -22.04 24.51 -35.66
CA THR A 914 -21.57 24.42 -34.27
C THR A 914 -21.95 25.70 -33.55
N SER A 915 -22.28 25.61 -32.27
CA SER A 915 -22.84 26.74 -31.51
C SER A 915 -21.91 27.95 -31.43
N PHE A 916 -20.63 27.79 -31.78
CA PHE A 916 -19.64 28.86 -31.88
C PHE A 916 -19.92 29.86 -33.01
N GLY A 917 -20.69 29.47 -34.02
CA GLY A 917 -21.16 30.38 -35.07
C GLY A 917 -22.40 31.15 -34.63
N CYS A 918 -22.24 32.22 -33.84
CA CYS A 918 -23.35 33.16 -33.65
C CYS A 918 -23.55 33.94 -34.96
N ALA A 919 -24.67 33.73 -35.66
CA ALA A 919 -25.06 34.57 -36.81
C ALA A 919 -25.38 36.03 -36.41
N LEU A 920 -25.32 36.36 -35.12
CA LEU A 920 -25.58 37.68 -34.56
C LEU A 920 -24.39 38.22 -33.75
N LEU A 921 -23.18 38.25 -34.33
CA LEU A 921 -22.09 39.08 -33.82
C LEU A 921 -21.20 39.54 -34.98
N ALA A 922 -21.61 40.61 -35.66
CA ALA A 922 -20.90 41.20 -36.80
C ALA A 922 -19.53 41.84 -36.44
N LEU A 923 -19.06 41.75 -35.18
CA LEU A 923 -17.81 42.38 -34.72
C LEU A 923 -16.67 41.40 -34.44
N THR A 924 -16.88 40.08 -34.47
CA THR A 924 -15.83 39.06 -34.29
C THR A 924 -15.58 38.20 -35.54
N ARG A 925 -16.06 38.64 -36.71
CA ARG A 925 -15.68 38.01 -37.99
C ARG A 925 -14.24 38.30 -38.43
N LEU A 926 -13.54 39.27 -37.83
CA LEU A 926 -12.14 39.57 -38.19
C LEU A 926 -11.09 38.77 -37.40
N SER A 927 -11.39 38.29 -36.19
CA SER A 927 -10.34 37.72 -35.30
C SER A 927 -10.17 36.20 -35.45
N PHE A 928 -11.23 35.47 -35.79
CA PHE A 928 -11.19 34.00 -35.92
C PHE A 928 -10.87 33.51 -37.34
N GLN A 929 -11.09 34.35 -38.37
CA GLN A 929 -10.69 34.02 -39.75
C GLN A 929 -9.15 33.94 -39.90
N LEU A 930 -8.40 34.68 -39.07
CA LEU A 930 -6.92 34.65 -39.08
C LEU A 930 -6.34 33.38 -38.46
N VAL A 931 -6.97 32.81 -37.43
CA VAL A 931 -6.47 31.58 -36.78
C VAL A 931 -6.87 30.31 -37.55
N ALA A 932 -8.01 30.32 -38.25
CA ALA A 932 -8.46 29.19 -39.07
C ALA A 932 -7.70 29.09 -40.41
N ASN A 933 -7.31 30.21 -41.02
CA ASN A 933 -6.57 30.19 -42.30
C ASN A 933 -5.09 29.81 -42.15
N ASP A 934 -4.48 29.98 -40.97
CA ASP A 934 -3.10 29.56 -40.71
C ASP A 934 -2.96 28.05 -40.42
N ALA A 935 -4.05 27.36 -40.05
CA ALA A 935 -4.05 25.92 -39.80
C ALA A 935 -4.28 25.07 -41.06
N MET A 936 -4.90 25.63 -42.12
CA MET A 936 -5.16 24.90 -43.38
C MET A 936 -4.11 25.14 -44.47
N SER A 937 -3.10 25.97 -44.24
CA SER A 937 -2.07 26.29 -45.26
C SER A 937 -0.76 25.49 -45.13
N PHE A 938 -0.67 24.50 -44.23
CA PHE A 938 0.56 23.69 -44.02
C PHE A 938 0.59 22.34 -44.77
N ALA A 939 -0.35 22.10 -45.69
CA ALA A 939 -0.43 20.87 -46.47
C ALA A 939 -0.60 21.09 -47.98
N ALA A 940 0.14 22.03 -48.57
CA ALA A 940 0.52 22.00 -49.99
C ALA A 940 1.46 23.18 -50.27
N ALA A 941 2.69 22.91 -50.70
CA ALA A 941 3.52 23.90 -51.37
C ALA A 941 4.22 23.25 -52.57
N PRO A 942 4.29 23.97 -53.70
CA PRO A 942 5.57 24.26 -54.31
C PRO A 942 5.83 25.78 -54.36
N ARG A 943 7.11 26.15 -54.22
CA ARG A 943 7.70 27.51 -54.23
C ARG A 943 7.71 28.14 -55.66
N PRO A 944 8.25 29.36 -55.89
CA PRO A 944 8.07 30.67 -55.22
C PRO A 944 7.94 31.87 -56.22
N SER A 945 7.51 33.06 -55.76
CA SER A 945 8.06 34.37 -56.18
C SER A 945 7.55 35.53 -55.29
N GLU A 946 8.47 36.41 -54.91
CA GLU A 946 8.46 37.63 -54.07
C GLU A 946 7.40 38.75 -54.38
N PRO A 947 7.42 39.97 -53.78
CA PRO A 947 7.40 40.38 -52.36
C PRO A 947 6.49 41.62 -52.02
N PHE A 948 6.45 42.01 -50.73
CA PHE A 948 6.13 43.35 -50.16
C PHE A 948 4.69 43.92 -50.24
N LEU A 949 4.05 44.21 -49.08
CA LEU A 949 3.91 45.59 -48.56
C LEU A 949 3.20 45.71 -47.19
N ARG A 950 3.81 46.59 -46.39
CA ARG A 950 3.54 47.19 -45.08
C ARG A 950 2.10 47.26 -44.52
N PHE A 951 2.04 46.94 -43.21
CA PHE A 951 1.06 47.39 -42.22
C PHE A 951 1.11 48.92 -42.01
N SER A 952 -0.06 49.55 -41.84
CA SER A 952 -0.21 50.86 -41.19
C SER A 952 -1.28 50.81 -40.09
N LEU A 953 -0.82 51.18 -38.89
CA LEU A 953 -1.52 51.30 -37.61
C LEU A 953 -2.74 52.22 -37.65
N LEU A 954 -3.79 51.88 -36.89
CA LEU A 954 -4.57 52.86 -36.13
C LEU A 954 -4.85 52.36 -34.70
N ARG A 955 -4.23 53.09 -33.77
CA ARG A 955 -4.37 52.99 -32.31
C ARG A 955 -5.74 53.51 -31.88
N SER A 956 -6.42 52.83 -30.97
CA SER A 956 -7.27 53.48 -29.98
C SER A 956 -7.02 52.90 -28.59
N LYS A 957 -6.67 53.81 -27.67
CA LYS A 957 -6.27 53.56 -26.28
C LYS A 957 -7.53 53.41 -25.42
N SER A 958 -8.08 52.19 -25.30
CA SER A 958 -9.04 51.88 -24.20
C SER A 958 -9.06 50.41 -23.77
N VAL A 959 -7.98 49.65 -24.03
CA VAL A 959 -7.88 48.21 -23.70
C VAL A 959 -6.67 47.89 -22.81
N ARG A 960 -5.93 48.91 -22.36
CA ARG A 960 -4.62 48.69 -21.71
C ARG A 960 -4.68 48.28 -20.23
N ASN A 961 -5.85 48.25 -19.59
CA ASN A 961 -5.96 47.89 -18.16
C ASN A 961 -6.59 46.51 -17.89
N ALA A 962 -7.07 45.77 -18.91
CA ALA A 962 -7.65 44.43 -18.73
C ALA A 962 -6.71 43.27 -19.10
N TRP A 963 -5.55 43.56 -19.73
CA TRP A 963 -4.62 42.54 -20.25
C TRP A 963 -3.31 42.39 -19.46
N GLY A 964 -3.20 43.05 -18.30
CA GLY A 964 -2.00 43.00 -17.45
C GLY A 964 -1.89 41.78 -16.52
N LEU A 965 -2.98 41.03 -16.28
CA LEU A 965 -3.00 39.96 -15.26
C LEU A 965 -2.95 38.52 -15.81
N LEU A 966 -2.98 38.32 -17.13
CA LEU A 966 -3.10 36.99 -17.77
C LEU A 966 -1.80 36.46 -18.41
N LEU A 967 -0.68 37.19 -18.31
CA LEU A 967 0.53 36.91 -19.10
C LEU A 967 1.75 36.48 -18.28
N HIS A 968 1.57 35.97 -17.05
CA HIS A 968 2.70 35.49 -16.23
C HIS A 968 2.69 33.99 -15.87
N MET A 969 1.84 33.16 -16.47
CA MET A 969 1.93 31.69 -16.30
C MET A 969 1.76 30.95 -17.64
N SER A 970 2.75 31.05 -18.52
CA SER A 970 2.88 30.20 -19.71
C SER A 970 4.31 29.66 -19.83
N LEU A 971 4.63 28.65 -19.02
CA LEU A 971 5.79 27.81 -19.21
C LEU A 971 5.38 26.34 -19.01
N PHE A 972 4.73 25.76 -20.01
CA PHE A 972 4.80 24.31 -20.27
C PHE A 972 4.77 24.07 -21.78
N SER A 973 5.81 23.40 -22.24
CA SER A 973 6.19 23.20 -23.64
C SER A 973 5.13 22.47 -24.49
N ARG A 974 4.88 22.99 -25.71
CA ARG A 974 4.08 22.37 -26.79
C ARG A 974 4.66 21.06 -27.35
N SER A 975 5.87 20.64 -26.95
CA SER A 975 6.53 19.45 -27.54
C SER A 975 6.04 18.10 -27.00
N SER A 976 5.48 18.03 -25.79
CA SER A 976 5.14 16.73 -25.16
C SER A 976 3.78 16.16 -25.61
N VAL A 977 2.83 17.01 -26.01
CA VAL A 977 1.48 16.58 -26.43
C VAL A 977 1.48 16.07 -27.88
N ALA A 978 2.31 16.65 -28.75
CA ALA A 978 2.45 16.21 -30.14
C ALA A 978 3.14 14.84 -30.28
N SER A 979 4.15 14.54 -29.43
CA SER A 979 4.80 13.22 -29.43
C SER A 979 3.89 12.10 -28.94
N LEU A 980 2.99 12.36 -27.98
CA LEU A 980 2.04 11.36 -27.48
C LEU A 980 0.94 11.02 -28.50
N CYS A 981 0.42 12.02 -29.23
CA CYS A 981 -0.51 11.77 -30.33
C CYS A 981 0.14 11.04 -31.52
N GLN A 982 1.40 11.35 -31.87
CA GLN A 982 2.09 10.62 -32.95
C GLN A 982 2.44 9.17 -32.59
N VAL A 983 2.75 8.88 -31.33
CA VAL A 983 3.01 7.50 -30.86
C VAL A 983 1.71 6.69 -30.85
N TYR A 984 0.57 7.29 -30.49
CA TYR A 984 -0.74 6.61 -30.49
C TYR A 984 -1.25 6.33 -31.91
N ILE A 985 -1.09 7.28 -32.84
CA ILE A 985 -1.49 7.11 -34.25
C ILE A 985 -0.60 6.07 -34.96
N ARG A 986 0.72 6.02 -34.68
CA ARG A 986 1.62 5.00 -35.25
C ARG A 986 1.35 3.59 -34.69
N SER A 987 0.93 3.46 -33.43
CA SER A 987 0.52 2.16 -32.85
C SER A 987 -0.82 1.67 -33.41
N CYS A 988 -1.83 2.54 -33.58
CA CYS A 988 -3.11 2.17 -34.19
C CYS A 988 -2.94 1.77 -35.66
N HIS A 989 -2.06 2.43 -36.41
CA HIS A 989 -1.84 2.13 -37.83
C HIS A 989 -1.03 0.83 -38.06
N ARG A 990 -0.22 0.39 -37.08
CA ARG A 990 0.46 -0.92 -37.10
C ARG A 990 -0.49 -2.08 -36.78
N SER A 991 -1.42 -1.87 -35.84
CA SER A 991 -2.37 -2.90 -35.43
C SER A 991 -3.44 -3.19 -36.49
N TRP A 992 -3.76 -2.21 -37.36
CA TRP A 992 -4.70 -2.40 -38.48
C TRP A 992 -4.08 -3.15 -39.66
N ARG A 993 -2.75 -3.12 -39.87
CA ARG A 993 -2.10 -3.89 -40.96
C ARG A 993 -1.89 -5.37 -40.61
N THR A 994 -1.79 -5.72 -39.34
CA THR A 994 -1.69 -7.12 -38.88
C THR A 994 -3.04 -7.82 -38.76
N ALA A 995 -4.15 -7.14 -39.01
CA ALA A 995 -5.49 -7.73 -39.06
C ALA A 995 -6.02 -7.89 -40.50
N ALA A 996 -5.23 -7.50 -41.51
CA ALA A 996 -5.56 -7.60 -42.93
C ALA A 996 -4.56 -8.47 -43.73
N VAL A 997 -3.70 -9.22 -43.03
CA VAL A 997 -2.91 -10.37 -43.49
C VAL A 997 -3.17 -11.48 -42.48
#